data_AF-A0A5P9PF17-F1
#
_entry.id   AF-A0A5P9PF17-F1
#
_cell.length_a   1.000
_cell.length_b   1.000
_cell.length_c   1.000
_cell.angle_alpha   90.00
_cell.angle_beta   90.00
_cell.angle_gamma   90.00
#
_symmetry.space_group_name_H-M   'P 1'
#
loop_
_entity.id
_entity.type
_entity.pdbx_description
1 polymer ?
#
loop_
_entity_poly.entity_id
_entity_poly.type
_entity_poly.pdbx_seq_one_letter_code
_entity_poly.pdbx_strand_id
1 'polypeptide(L)'
;MLTVVAPQASAQPEWAMGTPKLPTPWTHLVSPDNALPEYPRPQLTRKDWQNLNGVWEFAGAKAGEAPPFGKTLGERILVPYPSESVLSGIERHEDYMWYRRTVSVPNDWQVGSRNRLKLNFGAVDYLASVYVNGKKVAEHKGGYGAFSADITDALKPGAAQEIVVGVEDRADKTWQPVGKQRIVPDRGIFYEGASGIWQTVWMEPVAAAHVENLDMVPDIDTNSLGLTVRTSGDASKLTAEVIVRDGGAVVSRKRGPAAGEIKVDVPQAKLWSPDNPFLYDLDVILRDANDRPVDRVSSYFGMREIGKIEGADGKLRMTLNGKILFQMSTLDQGYWPDGIYTAPTDAALAFDLEQHKELGFNTVRKHIKTEPDRWYYHADRLGLLVWQDMPAMRTGGRPPVDAQQQFEKELHEIVEEKKNWTSVIGWVPFNEGWGEWNRDATGRIADEVKAQDPTRLVNAHSGVNCCDSLGDSGKGDVLDWHAYVGPGTPVPDANRASMDGEHGGFGLEIDGHMWFGEGHAYEMTPDQATLTRRYVENQTDVLKAAQRCGIGGAIYTQITDVEHEVNGFFTYDRQVKKMDFGQVKAINEQIIRESDGSGTGAPDPGPGTPGTDGVNAYKFDEGTGTTAADSVGGKNATLTGAEWATGVQGGAVSFNGNGFANTGSALVNTASSYSASAWVKLDVADGAFQTVVSQDTGSNSAFFLQYSGQDQRWAMSFVGLRALSPEKPEVGRWYHLTGVRDAKAGTVSLYVDGKKVAAQSACSAPESAGPTVIGRGQYGGNQVDFLRGDVDDVRLFDRALTDQEIASIATRP
;
A
#
# COMPACT_ATOMS: atom_id res chain seq x y z
N MET A 1 -25.46 -2.41 -74.80
CA MET A 1 -26.08 -2.77 -73.51
C MET A 1 -24.99 -2.70 -72.46
N LEU A 2 -25.02 -1.69 -71.59
CA LEU A 2 -24.11 -1.57 -70.45
C LEU A 2 -24.66 -2.45 -69.31
N THR A 3 -23.85 -3.40 -68.88
CA THR A 3 -24.09 -4.25 -67.70
C THR A 3 -23.83 -3.42 -66.45
N VAL A 4 -24.88 -3.19 -65.66
CA VAL A 4 -24.80 -2.58 -64.34
C VAL A 4 -24.27 -3.64 -63.36
N VAL A 5 -23.07 -3.41 -62.83
CA VAL A 5 -22.51 -4.20 -61.73
C VAL A 5 -23.12 -3.69 -60.43
N ALA A 6 -23.81 -4.57 -59.70
CA ALA A 6 -24.30 -4.28 -58.36
C ALA A 6 -23.12 -4.14 -57.38
N PRO A 7 -23.13 -3.17 -56.45
CA PRO A 7 -22.07 -3.06 -55.45
C PRO A 7 -22.13 -4.27 -54.50
N GLN A 8 -20.99 -4.91 -54.27
CA GLN A 8 -20.81 -5.87 -53.18
C GLN A 8 -21.08 -5.16 -51.85
N ALA A 9 -22.01 -5.69 -51.05
CA ALA A 9 -22.16 -5.27 -49.67
C ALA A 9 -20.84 -5.54 -48.93
N SER A 10 -20.21 -4.50 -48.39
CA SER A 10 -19.06 -4.68 -47.49
C SER A 10 -19.52 -5.50 -46.28
N ALA A 11 -18.78 -6.56 -45.94
CA ALA A 11 -19.00 -7.27 -44.68
C ALA A 11 -18.98 -6.28 -43.52
N GLN A 12 -19.92 -6.42 -42.58
CA GLN A 12 -19.90 -5.62 -41.36
C GLN A 12 -18.60 -5.90 -40.61
N PRO A 13 -17.96 -4.89 -39.98
CA PRO A 13 -16.79 -5.13 -39.17
C PRO A 13 -17.17 -6.08 -38.02
N GLU A 14 -16.39 -7.15 -37.88
CA GLU A 14 -16.48 -8.10 -36.77
C GLU A 14 -15.37 -7.80 -35.77
N TRP A 15 -15.64 -8.05 -34.49
CA TRP A 15 -14.60 -7.99 -33.47
C TRP A 15 -13.60 -9.13 -33.69
N ALA A 16 -12.33 -8.85 -33.48
CA ALA A 16 -11.28 -9.84 -33.36
C ALA A 16 -10.35 -9.42 -32.22
N MET A 17 -9.97 -10.38 -31.36
CA MET A 17 -8.90 -10.15 -30.39
C MET A 17 -7.59 -9.88 -31.13
N GLY A 18 -6.80 -8.93 -30.62
CA GLY A 18 -5.45 -8.71 -31.10
C GLY A 18 -4.50 -9.86 -30.73
N THR A 19 -3.21 -9.71 -31.01
CA THR A 19 -2.21 -10.75 -30.66
C THR A 19 -1.63 -10.46 -29.28
N PRO A 20 -2.00 -11.21 -28.23
CA PRO A 20 -1.51 -10.94 -26.88
C PRO A 20 -0.01 -11.20 -26.80
N LYS A 21 0.73 -10.21 -26.30
CA LYS A 21 2.18 -10.29 -26.13
C LYS A 21 2.60 -11.30 -25.06
N LEU A 22 1.88 -11.28 -23.93
CA LEU A 22 2.04 -12.19 -22.80
C LEU A 22 0.66 -12.74 -22.43
N PRO A 23 0.16 -13.80 -23.11
CA PRO A 23 -1.14 -14.36 -22.79
C PRO A 23 -1.13 -15.00 -21.40
N THR A 24 -2.16 -14.71 -20.62
CA THR A 24 -2.43 -15.39 -19.35
C THR A 24 -3.07 -16.77 -19.60
N PRO A 25 -3.12 -17.66 -18.60
CA PRO A 25 -3.88 -18.90 -18.68
C PRO A 25 -5.36 -18.73 -19.06
N TRP A 26 -5.93 -17.53 -18.94
CA TRP A 26 -7.35 -17.25 -19.19
C TRP A 26 -7.61 -16.49 -20.49
N THR A 27 -6.59 -15.96 -21.18
CA THR A 27 -6.77 -15.14 -22.39
C THR A 27 -7.65 -15.84 -23.44
N HIS A 28 -7.38 -17.12 -23.69
CA HIS A 28 -8.08 -17.93 -24.69
C HIS A 28 -9.52 -18.31 -24.30
N LEU A 29 -9.94 -18.03 -23.07
CA LEU A 29 -11.30 -18.25 -22.59
C LEU A 29 -12.21 -17.07 -22.91
N VAL A 30 -11.67 -15.92 -23.32
CA VAL A 30 -12.44 -14.71 -23.59
C VAL A 30 -13.04 -14.75 -24.99
N SER A 31 -14.35 -14.48 -25.07
CA SER A 31 -15.09 -14.36 -26.32
C SER A 31 -16.24 -13.34 -26.18
N PRO A 32 -16.85 -12.92 -27.31
CA PRO A 32 -18.02 -12.04 -27.31
C PRO A 32 -19.19 -12.50 -26.45
N ASP A 33 -19.36 -13.81 -26.27
CA ASP A 33 -20.54 -14.41 -25.64
C ASP A 33 -20.34 -14.73 -24.15
N ASN A 34 -19.13 -14.53 -23.62
CA ASN A 34 -18.79 -14.86 -22.23
C ASN A 34 -17.86 -13.84 -21.56
N ALA A 35 -17.84 -12.59 -22.01
CA ALA A 35 -17.07 -11.53 -21.36
C ALA A 35 -17.67 -11.20 -19.98
N LEU A 36 -17.06 -11.73 -18.92
CA LEU A 36 -17.43 -11.53 -17.51
C LEU A 36 -18.96 -11.71 -17.27
N PRO A 37 -19.50 -12.93 -17.42
CA PRO A 37 -20.94 -13.20 -17.41
C PRO A 37 -21.57 -13.18 -16.01
N GLU A 38 -20.78 -13.08 -14.95
CA GLU A 38 -21.25 -13.12 -13.57
C GLU A 38 -22.08 -11.88 -13.20
N TYR A 39 -23.00 -12.02 -12.24
CA TYR A 39 -23.73 -10.87 -11.73
C TYR A 39 -22.77 -9.90 -11.02
N PRO A 40 -22.76 -8.60 -11.39
CA PRO A 40 -21.71 -7.68 -10.95
C PRO A 40 -21.89 -7.15 -9.52
N ARG A 41 -23.04 -7.31 -8.86
CA ARG A 41 -23.28 -6.79 -7.49
C ARG A 41 -23.60 -7.89 -6.46
N PRO A 42 -22.60 -8.64 -5.96
CA PRO A 42 -22.81 -9.70 -4.97
C PRO A 42 -23.54 -9.26 -3.68
N GLN A 43 -23.40 -8.01 -3.24
CA GLN A 43 -24.09 -7.48 -2.06
C GLN A 43 -25.51 -6.92 -2.32
N LEU A 44 -25.98 -6.93 -3.57
CA LEU A 44 -27.32 -6.46 -3.93
C LEU A 44 -27.87 -7.28 -5.11
N THR A 45 -28.00 -8.60 -4.88
CA THR A 45 -28.36 -9.57 -5.90
C THR A 45 -29.85 -9.53 -6.22
N ARG A 46 -30.15 -9.45 -7.53
CA ARG A 46 -31.49 -9.55 -8.10
C ARG A 46 -31.54 -10.74 -9.05
N LYS A 47 -32.69 -11.40 -9.09
CA LYS A 47 -32.89 -12.57 -9.96
C LYS A 47 -32.93 -12.18 -11.43
N ASP A 48 -33.70 -11.15 -11.75
CA ASP A 48 -33.93 -10.73 -13.13
C ASP A 48 -32.94 -9.63 -13.47
N TRP A 49 -32.12 -9.87 -14.49
CA TRP A 49 -31.13 -8.92 -15.01
C TRP A 49 -30.64 -9.41 -16.39
N GLN A 50 -29.94 -8.55 -17.11
CA GLN A 50 -29.30 -8.90 -18.37
C GLN A 50 -27.93 -8.24 -18.46
N ASN A 51 -26.91 -9.07 -18.67
CA ASN A 51 -25.55 -8.63 -18.97
C ASN A 51 -25.50 -7.98 -20.36
N LEU A 52 -24.88 -6.80 -20.45
CA LEU A 52 -24.68 -6.04 -21.68
C LEU A 52 -23.19 -5.98 -22.09
N ASN A 53 -22.32 -6.77 -21.47
CA ASN A 53 -20.99 -7.08 -21.99
C ASN A 53 -21.07 -7.80 -23.34
N GLY A 54 -19.94 -7.92 -24.02
CA GLY A 54 -19.85 -8.42 -25.39
C GLY A 54 -19.52 -7.30 -26.38
N VAL A 55 -19.75 -7.54 -27.66
CA VAL A 55 -19.33 -6.62 -28.73
C VAL A 55 -20.25 -5.40 -28.82
N TRP A 56 -19.66 -4.21 -28.78
CA TRP A 56 -20.30 -2.93 -29.06
C TRP A 56 -19.72 -2.32 -30.34
N GLU A 57 -20.48 -1.46 -31.01
CA GLU A 57 -19.92 -0.61 -32.07
C GLU A 57 -19.09 0.51 -31.41
N PHE A 58 -17.95 0.83 -32.02
CA PHE A 58 -16.97 1.79 -31.49
C PHE A 58 -16.49 2.77 -32.56
N ALA A 59 -16.15 3.98 -32.13
CA ALA A 59 -15.36 4.94 -32.89
C ALA A 59 -14.64 5.91 -31.96
N GLY A 60 -13.39 6.26 -32.29
CA GLY A 60 -12.76 7.47 -31.77
C GLY A 60 -13.53 8.72 -32.21
N ALA A 61 -13.49 9.76 -31.39
CA ALA A 61 -14.28 10.97 -31.57
C ALA A 61 -13.43 12.24 -31.36
N LYS A 62 -14.07 13.40 -31.52
CA LYS A 62 -13.48 14.71 -31.20
C LYS A 62 -14.23 15.42 -30.09
N ALA A 63 -13.54 16.30 -29.39
CA ALA A 63 -14.15 17.21 -28.42
C ALA A 63 -15.38 17.93 -29.02
N GLY A 64 -16.53 17.81 -28.34
CA GLY A 64 -17.78 18.45 -28.76
C GLY A 64 -18.46 17.84 -29.98
N GLU A 65 -18.01 16.69 -30.47
CA GLU A 65 -18.70 15.95 -31.54
C GLU A 65 -20.12 15.56 -31.11
N ALA A 66 -21.08 15.65 -32.02
CA ALA A 66 -22.47 15.30 -31.73
C ALA A 66 -22.64 13.77 -31.60
N PRO A 67 -23.49 13.28 -30.68
CA PRO A 67 -23.72 11.84 -30.55
C PRO A 67 -24.20 11.19 -31.85
N PRO A 68 -23.66 10.02 -32.24
CA PRO A 68 -23.93 9.38 -33.53
C PRO A 68 -25.26 8.59 -33.56
N PHE A 69 -26.38 9.21 -33.18
CA PHE A 69 -27.69 8.55 -33.13
C PHE A 69 -28.11 7.95 -34.48
N GLY A 70 -28.58 6.71 -34.46
CA GLY A 70 -29.05 5.99 -35.65
C GLY A 70 -27.96 5.73 -36.70
N LYS A 71 -26.68 5.94 -36.39
CA LYS A 71 -25.54 5.68 -37.29
C LYS A 71 -24.75 4.48 -36.78
N THR A 72 -24.37 3.59 -37.69
CA THR A 72 -23.43 2.50 -37.40
C THR A 72 -22.02 3.07 -37.22
N LEU A 73 -21.31 2.63 -36.19
CA LEU A 73 -19.89 2.97 -35.99
C LEU A 73 -18.97 1.99 -36.73
N GLY A 74 -17.79 2.47 -37.09
CA GLY A 74 -16.86 1.80 -38.00
C GLY A 74 -16.11 0.61 -37.41
N GLU A 75 -16.01 0.52 -36.09
CA GLU A 75 -15.20 -0.48 -35.40
C GLU A 75 -16.03 -1.27 -34.38
N ARG A 76 -15.41 -2.30 -33.80
CA ARG A 76 -16.03 -3.18 -32.80
C ARG A 76 -15.12 -3.34 -31.61
N ILE A 77 -15.66 -3.11 -30.42
CA ILE A 77 -14.95 -3.26 -29.15
C ILE A 77 -15.64 -4.30 -28.28
N LEU A 78 -14.86 -5.15 -27.62
CA LEU A 78 -15.37 -6.08 -26.61
C LEU A 78 -15.45 -5.40 -25.24
N VAL A 79 -16.67 -5.06 -24.82
CA VAL A 79 -16.95 -4.53 -23.48
C VAL A 79 -16.99 -5.69 -22.47
N PRO A 80 -16.35 -5.56 -21.30
CA PRO A 80 -15.89 -4.31 -20.69
C PRO A 80 -14.37 -4.17 -20.66
N TYR A 81 -13.66 -4.52 -21.72
CA TYR A 81 -12.21 -4.36 -21.75
C TYR A 81 -11.83 -2.95 -22.24
N PRO A 82 -10.85 -2.26 -21.60
CA PRO A 82 -10.41 -0.92 -21.99
C PRO A 82 -9.95 -0.85 -23.45
N SER A 83 -10.08 0.30 -24.10
CA SER A 83 -9.71 0.48 -25.51
C SER A 83 -8.25 0.13 -25.84
N GLU A 84 -7.35 0.29 -24.87
CA GLU A 84 -5.92 0.01 -24.97
C GLU A 84 -5.62 -1.49 -24.85
N SER A 85 -6.52 -2.27 -24.29
CA SER A 85 -6.30 -3.70 -24.05
C SER A 85 -6.43 -4.52 -25.35
N VAL A 86 -5.64 -5.59 -25.45
CA VAL A 86 -5.71 -6.54 -26.57
C VAL A 86 -7.02 -7.33 -26.57
N LEU A 87 -7.62 -7.57 -25.39
CA LEU A 87 -8.92 -8.22 -25.27
C LEU A 87 -10.06 -7.37 -25.86
N SER A 88 -9.94 -6.04 -25.86
CA SER A 88 -10.94 -5.16 -26.46
C SER A 88 -11.00 -5.24 -27.98
N GLY A 89 -9.87 -5.59 -28.63
CA GLY A 89 -9.70 -5.57 -30.09
C GLY A 89 -9.41 -4.19 -30.69
N ILE A 90 -9.20 -3.15 -29.88
CA ILE A 90 -8.95 -1.76 -30.32
C ILE A 90 -7.46 -1.38 -30.20
N GLU A 91 -6.80 -1.75 -29.10
CA GLU A 91 -5.36 -1.58 -28.82
C GLU A 91 -4.82 -0.15 -29.03
N ARG A 92 -5.62 0.86 -28.69
CA ARG A 92 -5.15 2.26 -28.71
C ARG A 92 -5.93 3.17 -27.78
N HIS A 93 -5.28 4.25 -27.37
CA HIS A 93 -5.88 5.33 -26.61
C HIS A 93 -6.64 6.31 -27.51
N GLU A 94 -7.79 6.78 -27.03
CA GLU A 94 -8.61 7.83 -27.65
C GLU A 94 -9.05 8.82 -26.57
N ASP A 95 -8.78 10.12 -26.74
CA ASP A 95 -9.20 11.14 -25.76
C ASP A 95 -10.74 11.24 -25.65
N TYR A 96 -11.43 10.92 -26.75
CA TYR A 96 -12.89 10.96 -26.88
C TYR A 96 -13.37 9.74 -27.66
N MET A 97 -14.43 9.10 -27.17
CA MET A 97 -14.93 7.84 -27.73
C MET A 97 -16.45 7.81 -27.81
N TRP A 98 -16.98 7.14 -28.84
CA TRP A 98 -18.38 6.75 -28.92
C TRP A 98 -18.52 5.23 -28.89
N TYR A 99 -19.38 4.75 -28.00
CA TYR A 99 -19.85 3.37 -27.95
C TYR A 99 -21.32 3.33 -28.36
N ARG A 100 -21.72 2.31 -29.11
CA ARG A 100 -23.12 2.10 -29.48
C ARG A 100 -23.50 0.62 -29.41
N ARG A 101 -24.65 0.34 -28.82
CA ARG A 101 -25.26 -1.00 -28.81
C ARG A 101 -26.78 -0.92 -28.93
N THR A 102 -27.35 -1.90 -29.60
CA THR A 102 -28.80 -2.09 -29.66
C THR A 102 -29.20 -3.27 -28.78
N VAL A 103 -30.21 -3.09 -27.92
CA VAL A 103 -30.64 -4.11 -26.95
C VAL A 103 -32.16 -4.33 -27.02
N SER A 104 -32.61 -5.51 -26.60
CA SER A 104 -34.04 -5.81 -26.44
C SER A 104 -34.37 -5.94 -24.96
N VAL A 105 -35.44 -5.28 -24.50
CA VAL A 105 -35.93 -5.42 -23.12
C VAL A 105 -36.87 -6.62 -23.06
N PRO A 106 -36.63 -7.61 -22.17
CA PRO A 106 -37.52 -8.76 -22.03
C PRO A 106 -38.96 -8.35 -21.69
N ASN A 107 -39.93 -8.92 -22.40
CA ASN A 107 -41.36 -8.56 -22.23
C ASN A 107 -41.91 -8.96 -20.86
N ASP A 108 -41.42 -10.07 -20.30
CA ASP A 108 -41.79 -10.60 -19.00
C ASP A 108 -41.31 -9.73 -17.83
N TRP A 109 -40.38 -8.80 -18.06
CA TRP A 109 -39.99 -7.80 -17.07
C TRP A 109 -41.04 -6.72 -16.83
N GLN A 110 -42.08 -6.61 -17.66
CA GLN A 110 -43.20 -5.68 -17.48
C GLN A 110 -42.79 -4.21 -17.28
N VAL A 111 -41.72 -3.78 -17.95
CA VAL A 111 -41.20 -2.41 -17.86
C VAL A 111 -42.24 -1.41 -18.40
N GLY A 112 -42.42 -0.30 -17.68
CA GLY A 112 -43.38 0.77 -18.01
C GLY A 112 -44.82 0.52 -17.55
N SER A 113 -45.17 -0.72 -17.15
CA SER A 113 -46.49 -1.06 -16.58
C SER A 113 -46.42 -1.43 -15.10
N ARG A 114 -45.40 -2.20 -14.71
CA ARG A 114 -45.16 -2.62 -13.32
C ARG A 114 -43.79 -2.19 -12.83
N ASN A 115 -42.77 -2.43 -13.64
CA ASN A 115 -41.38 -2.18 -13.28
C ASN A 115 -40.83 -0.96 -14.03
N ARG A 116 -39.79 -0.39 -13.45
CA ARG A 116 -38.87 0.55 -14.07
C ARG A 116 -37.62 -0.22 -14.51
N LEU A 117 -36.83 0.34 -15.41
CA LEU A 117 -35.62 -0.28 -15.92
C LEU A 117 -34.40 0.56 -15.56
N LYS A 118 -33.47 -0.02 -14.80
CA LYS A 118 -32.15 0.57 -14.57
C LYS A 118 -31.15 0.05 -15.59
N LEU A 119 -30.37 0.97 -16.15
CA LEU A 119 -29.13 0.70 -16.87
C LEU A 119 -27.97 1.06 -15.93
N ASN A 120 -27.03 0.14 -15.74
CA ASN A 120 -25.96 0.28 -14.77
C ASN A 120 -24.59 0.07 -15.43
N PHE A 121 -23.59 0.77 -14.92
CA PHE A 121 -22.19 0.69 -15.31
C PHE A 121 -21.35 0.48 -14.05
N GLY A 122 -20.44 -0.51 -14.07
CA GLY A 122 -19.52 -0.74 -12.96
C GLY A 122 -18.48 0.37 -12.82
N ALA A 123 -17.96 0.85 -13.95
CA ALA A 123 -17.06 1.99 -14.07
C ALA A 123 -16.87 2.34 -15.54
N VAL A 124 -16.66 3.62 -15.83
CA VAL A 124 -16.29 4.14 -17.16
C VAL A 124 -15.26 5.24 -16.95
N ASP A 125 -14.04 5.08 -17.46
CA ASP A 125 -13.00 6.10 -17.33
C ASP A 125 -13.07 7.07 -18.53
N TYR A 126 -13.30 8.39 -18.39
CA TYR A 126 -13.48 9.15 -17.14
C TYR A 126 -14.80 9.93 -17.03
N LEU A 127 -15.18 10.68 -18.07
CA LEU A 127 -16.44 11.42 -18.15
C LEU A 127 -17.39 10.71 -19.12
N ALA A 128 -18.41 10.05 -18.58
CA ALA A 128 -19.38 9.30 -19.34
C ALA A 128 -20.70 10.07 -19.52
N SER A 129 -21.18 10.17 -20.77
CA SER A 129 -22.51 10.66 -21.12
C SER A 129 -23.33 9.56 -21.78
N VAL A 130 -24.44 9.17 -21.15
CA VAL A 130 -25.26 8.03 -21.60
C VAL A 130 -26.56 8.51 -22.23
N TYR A 131 -26.88 7.97 -23.40
CA TYR A 131 -28.08 8.25 -24.16
C TYR A 131 -28.84 6.98 -24.48
N VAL A 132 -30.17 7.03 -24.34
CA VAL A 132 -31.08 5.98 -24.79
C VAL A 132 -32.06 6.57 -25.78
N ASN A 133 -32.09 6.02 -26.99
CA ASN A 133 -32.97 6.46 -28.08
C ASN A 133 -32.90 7.97 -28.38
N GLY A 134 -31.72 8.58 -28.25
CA GLY A 134 -31.50 10.01 -28.48
C GLY A 134 -31.72 10.92 -27.26
N LYS A 135 -32.20 10.38 -26.13
CA LYS A 135 -32.38 11.13 -24.88
C LYS A 135 -31.19 10.88 -23.95
N LYS A 136 -30.56 11.95 -23.45
CA LYS A 136 -29.55 11.84 -22.39
C LYS A 136 -30.22 11.37 -21.09
N VAL A 137 -29.74 10.26 -20.52
CA VAL A 137 -30.32 9.64 -19.32
C VAL A 137 -29.40 9.71 -18.11
N ALA A 138 -28.09 9.84 -18.31
CA ALA A 138 -27.11 10.04 -17.24
C ALA A 138 -25.86 10.76 -17.75
N GLU A 139 -25.15 11.36 -16.79
CA GLU A 139 -23.77 11.81 -16.90
C GLU A 139 -23.05 11.44 -15.60
N HIS A 140 -21.85 10.90 -15.71
CA HIS A 140 -21.02 10.56 -14.56
C HIS A 140 -19.57 10.96 -14.85
N LYS A 141 -18.89 11.48 -13.82
CA LYS A 141 -17.50 11.92 -13.87
C LYS A 141 -16.77 11.26 -12.72
N GLY A 142 -15.89 10.32 -13.05
CA GLY A 142 -15.17 9.48 -12.10
C GLY A 142 -14.78 8.16 -12.75
N GLY A 143 -13.50 7.78 -12.70
CA GLY A 143 -13.00 6.63 -13.47
C GLY A 143 -13.30 5.27 -12.84
N TYR A 144 -13.69 5.26 -11.57
CA TYR A 144 -13.59 4.10 -10.70
C TYR A 144 -14.87 3.79 -9.92
N GLY A 145 -15.86 4.68 -9.96
CA GLY A 145 -17.15 4.56 -9.26
C GLY A 145 -18.25 4.04 -10.20
N ALA A 146 -19.22 3.35 -9.60
CA ALA A 146 -20.36 2.81 -10.32
C ALA A 146 -21.48 3.83 -10.46
N PHE A 147 -22.26 3.76 -11.53
CA PHE A 147 -23.43 4.62 -11.69
C PHE A 147 -24.57 3.94 -12.43
N SER A 148 -25.78 4.48 -12.24
CA SER A 148 -27.00 3.95 -12.83
C SER A 148 -27.90 5.04 -13.38
N ALA A 149 -28.72 4.68 -14.36
CA ALA A 149 -29.72 5.53 -14.97
C ALA A 149 -31.06 4.80 -15.02
N ASP A 150 -32.14 5.47 -14.63
CA ASP A 150 -33.48 5.00 -14.94
C ASP A 150 -33.83 5.35 -16.39
N ILE A 151 -33.93 4.33 -17.23
CA ILE A 151 -34.13 4.50 -18.68
C ILE A 151 -35.57 4.27 -19.12
N THR A 152 -36.48 3.99 -18.17
CA THR A 152 -37.88 3.61 -18.44
C THR A 152 -38.57 4.56 -19.41
N ASP A 153 -38.46 5.87 -19.12
CA ASP A 153 -39.16 6.93 -19.86
C ASP A 153 -38.43 7.33 -21.16
N ALA A 154 -37.31 6.68 -21.47
CA ALA A 154 -36.58 6.83 -22.74
C ALA A 154 -36.84 5.66 -23.71
N LEU A 155 -37.52 4.59 -23.25
CA LEU A 155 -37.76 3.40 -24.07
C LEU A 155 -38.80 3.64 -25.17
N LYS A 156 -38.62 2.95 -26.29
CA LYS A 156 -39.59 2.86 -27.38
C LYS A 156 -40.31 1.51 -27.30
N PRO A 157 -41.61 1.46 -26.97
CA PRO A 157 -42.34 0.20 -26.82
C PRO A 157 -42.27 -0.67 -28.08
N GLY A 158 -42.02 -1.98 -27.91
CA GLY A 158 -42.02 -2.96 -29.00
C GLY A 158 -40.86 -2.87 -30.00
N ALA A 159 -39.85 -2.02 -29.73
CA ALA A 159 -38.68 -1.85 -30.58
C ALA A 159 -37.39 -2.29 -29.85
N ALA A 160 -36.31 -2.47 -30.61
CA ALA A 160 -34.99 -2.52 -30.02
C ALA A 160 -34.56 -1.11 -29.57
N GLN A 161 -33.81 -1.04 -28.47
CA GLN A 161 -33.41 0.19 -27.80
C GLN A 161 -31.96 0.51 -28.18
N GLU A 162 -31.73 1.73 -28.67
CA GLU A 162 -30.38 2.21 -28.97
C GLU A 162 -29.77 2.82 -27.71
N ILE A 163 -28.62 2.31 -27.30
CA ILE A 163 -27.76 2.87 -26.25
C ILE A 163 -26.54 3.46 -26.93
N VAL A 164 -26.26 4.74 -26.64
CA VAL A 164 -25.03 5.43 -27.06
C VAL A 164 -24.34 5.97 -25.81
N VAL A 165 -23.04 5.71 -25.67
CA VAL A 165 -22.21 6.23 -24.58
C VAL A 165 -21.09 7.05 -25.18
N GLY A 166 -21.00 8.31 -24.78
CA GLY A 166 -19.85 9.17 -25.06
C GLY A 166 -18.92 9.16 -23.87
N VAL A 167 -17.62 9.04 -24.14
CA VAL A 167 -16.60 9.05 -23.10
C VAL A 167 -15.55 10.11 -23.45
N GLU A 168 -15.18 10.94 -22.47
CA GLU A 168 -13.96 11.75 -22.49
C GLU A 168 -13.01 11.19 -21.43
N ASP A 169 -11.82 10.78 -21.85
CA ASP A 169 -10.75 10.33 -20.98
C ASP A 169 -9.43 10.90 -21.47
N ARG A 170 -8.87 11.82 -20.70
CA ARG A 170 -7.63 12.50 -21.09
C ARG A 170 -6.46 12.04 -20.24
N ALA A 171 -6.67 11.02 -19.40
CA ALA A 171 -5.71 10.43 -18.49
C ALA A 171 -4.79 11.48 -17.84
N ASP A 172 -3.48 11.24 -17.86
CA ASP A 172 -2.46 12.07 -17.23
C ASP A 172 -2.15 13.39 -17.99
N LYS A 173 -2.83 13.69 -19.11
CA LYS A 173 -2.82 15.06 -19.67
C LYS A 173 -3.53 16.05 -18.73
N THR A 174 -4.45 15.57 -17.90
CA THR A 174 -5.21 16.36 -16.93
C THR A 174 -4.87 15.96 -15.49
N TRP A 175 -5.71 16.37 -14.54
CA TRP A 175 -5.60 16.02 -13.13
C TRP A 175 -6.70 15.06 -12.69
N GLN A 176 -7.31 14.30 -13.62
CA GLN A 176 -8.19 13.20 -13.20
C GLN A 176 -7.38 12.18 -12.37
N PRO A 177 -7.99 11.50 -11.39
CA PRO A 177 -7.38 10.35 -10.74
C PRO A 177 -7.05 9.28 -11.78
N VAL A 178 -5.79 8.83 -11.80
CA VAL A 178 -5.26 7.86 -12.78
C VAL A 178 -4.48 6.73 -12.13
N GLY A 179 -4.18 6.81 -10.84
CA GLY A 179 -3.23 5.92 -10.18
C GLY A 179 -1.90 5.86 -10.96
N LYS A 180 -1.53 4.64 -11.37
CA LYS A 180 -0.32 4.38 -12.16
C LYS A 180 -0.50 4.42 -13.68
N GLN A 181 -1.70 4.69 -14.20
CA GLN A 181 -1.96 4.77 -15.64
C GLN A 181 -1.23 5.94 -16.29
N ARG A 182 -0.60 5.73 -17.45
CA ARG A 182 -0.03 6.79 -18.29
C ARG A 182 -0.35 6.54 -19.76
N ILE A 183 -0.56 7.62 -20.51
CA ILE A 183 -0.67 7.55 -21.97
C ILE A 183 0.64 7.05 -22.60
N VAL A 184 1.77 7.38 -21.97
CA VAL A 184 3.08 6.87 -22.36
C VAL A 184 3.71 6.23 -21.12
N PRO A 185 3.77 4.89 -21.04
CA PRO A 185 4.45 4.20 -19.96
C PRO A 185 5.91 4.62 -19.87
N ASP A 186 6.43 4.76 -18.65
CA ASP A 186 7.76 5.33 -18.42
C ASP A 186 8.89 4.29 -18.43
N ARG A 187 8.56 3.01 -18.67
CA ARG A 187 9.44 1.87 -18.39
C ARG A 187 10.05 2.03 -16.98
N GLY A 188 9.20 2.32 -16.01
CA GLY A 188 9.54 2.42 -14.61
C GLY A 188 8.39 1.84 -13.81
N ILE A 189 7.74 2.70 -13.03
CA ILE A 189 6.65 2.31 -12.13
C ILE A 189 5.27 2.75 -12.64
N PHE A 190 5.20 3.36 -13.82
CA PHE A 190 3.96 3.82 -14.44
C PHE A 190 3.68 3.06 -15.75
N TYR A 191 2.44 2.60 -15.90
CA TYR A 191 2.08 1.54 -16.86
C TYR A 191 1.07 2.03 -17.90
N GLU A 192 0.73 1.16 -18.85
CA GLU A 192 -0.28 1.42 -19.88
C GLU A 192 -1.60 1.90 -19.26
N GLY A 193 -2.22 2.88 -19.93
CA GLY A 193 -3.51 3.44 -19.55
C GLY A 193 -4.68 2.53 -19.93
N ALA A 194 -5.82 2.77 -19.30
CA ALA A 194 -7.06 2.03 -19.51
C ALA A 194 -8.25 3.00 -19.58
N SER A 195 -8.69 3.32 -20.79
CA SER A 195 -9.78 4.26 -21.02
C SER A 195 -11.10 3.56 -21.37
N GLY A 196 -12.21 4.25 -21.16
CA GLY A 196 -13.51 3.82 -21.63
C GLY A 196 -14.25 2.90 -20.65
N ILE A 197 -15.13 2.05 -21.19
CA ILE A 197 -15.94 1.14 -20.37
C ILE A 197 -15.08 -0.05 -19.96
N TRP A 198 -14.56 -0.02 -18.73
CA TRP A 198 -13.64 -1.04 -18.21
C TRP A 198 -14.26 -1.96 -17.12
N GLN A 199 -15.53 -1.76 -16.77
CA GLN A 199 -16.28 -2.73 -15.96
C GLN A 199 -17.67 -3.03 -16.55
N THR A 200 -18.29 -4.09 -16.03
CA THR A 200 -19.53 -4.66 -16.56
C THR A 200 -20.65 -3.63 -16.75
N VAL A 201 -21.36 -3.74 -17.88
CA VAL A 201 -22.60 -3.00 -18.16
C VAL A 201 -23.77 -3.96 -18.08
N TRP A 202 -24.86 -3.59 -17.41
CA TRP A 202 -26.04 -4.45 -17.31
C TRP A 202 -27.32 -3.66 -17.14
N MET A 203 -28.45 -4.32 -17.38
CA MET A 203 -29.77 -3.76 -17.07
C MET A 203 -30.59 -4.68 -16.17
N GLU A 204 -31.45 -4.09 -15.37
CA GLU A 204 -32.29 -4.81 -14.41
C GLU A 204 -33.66 -4.13 -14.22
N PRO A 205 -34.76 -4.91 -14.18
CA PRO A 205 -36.06 -4.39 -13.82
C PRO A 205 -36.12 -4.17 -12.31
N VAL A 206 -36.64 -3.01 -11.90
CA VAL A 206 -36.85 -2.65 -10.50
C VAL A 206 -38.28 -2.19 -10.28
N ALA A 207 -38.85 -2.45 -9.12
CA ALA A 207 -40.16 -1.89 -8.78
C ALA A 207 -40.08 -0.36 -8.63
N ALA A 208 -41.22 0.33 -8.66
CA ALA A 208 -41.26 1.78 -8.47
C ALA A 208 -40.66 2.21 -7.11
N ALA A 209 -40.95 1.44 -6.05
CA ALA A 209 -40.23 1.46 -4.79
C ALA A 209 -39.34 0.21 -4.71
N HIS A 210 -38.03 0.39 -4.68
CA HIS A 210 -37.05 -0.69 -4.66
C HIS A 210 -35.89 -0.35 -3.73
N VAL A 211 -35.13 -1.38 -3.34
CA VAL A 211 -33.89 -1.21 -2.57
C VAL A 211 -32.78 -0.69 -3.49
N GLU A 212 -32.19 0.44 -3.12
CA GLU A 212 -31.06 1.07 -3.82
C GLU A 212 -29.73 0.64 -3.21
N ASN A 213 -29.65 0.59 -1.87
CA ASN A 213 -28.46 0.17 -1.14
C ASN A 213 -28.81 -0.41 0.23
N LEU A 214 -27.89 -1.16 0.83
CA LEU A 214 -27.98 -1.74 2.17
C LEU A 214 -26.78 -1.26 2.99
N ASP A 215 -26.97 -0.33 3.92
CA ASP A 215 -25.91 0.05 4.85
C ASP A 215 -25.86 -0.97 6.00
N MET A 216 -24.76 -1.72 6.10
CA MET A 216 -24.59 -2.85 7.01
C MET A 216 -23.47 -2.60 8.01
N VAL A 217 -23.81 -2.54 9.29
CA VAL A 217 -22.85 -2.33 10.39
C VAL A 217 -22.95 -3.48 11.39
N PRO A 218 -22.03 -4.47 11.36
CA PRO A 218 -21.99 -5.52 12.36
C PRO A 218 -21.46 -4.98 13.70
N ASP A 219 -22.08 -5.43 14.79
CA ASP A 219 -21.69 -5.15 16.18
C ASP A 219 -21.52 -6.50 16.89
N ILE A 220 -20.26 -6.84 17.17
CA ILE A 220 -19.90 -8.12 17.77
C ILE A 220 -20.15 -8.15 19.29
N ASP A 221 -20.17 -7.00 19.96
CA ASP A 221 -20.43 -6.89 21.39
C ASP A 221 -21.90 -7.18 21.70
N THR A 222 -22.81 -6.67 20.87
CA THR A 222 -24.25 -6.91 21.02
C THR A 222 -24.78 -8.05 20.16
N ASN A 223 -23.91 -8.74 19.41
CA ASN A 223 -24.27 -9.82 18.48
C ASN A 223 -25.41 -9.40 17.54
N SER A 224 -25.26 -8.26 16.87
CA SER A 224 -26.32 -7.70 16.01
C SER A 224 -25.77 -7.04 14.75
N LEU A 225 -26.62 -6.92 13.74
CA LEU A 225 -26.38 -6.14 12.53
C LEU A 225 -27.28 -4.90 12.55
N GLY A 226 -26.70 -3.71 12.57
CA GLY A 226 -27.41 -2.49 12.21
C GLY A 226 -27.60 -2.44 10.70
N LEU A 227 -28.86 -2.49 10.23
CA LEU A 227 -29.18 -2.44 8.81
C LEU A 227 -30.03 -1.20 8.49
N THR A 228 -29.54 -0.32 7.63
CA THR A 228 -30.35 0.75 7.02
C THR A 228 -30.61 0.41 5.55
N VAL A 229 -31.89 0.33 5.18
CA VAL A 229 -32.30 0.01 3.81
C VAL A 229 -32.60 1.30 3.06
N ARG A 230 -31.72 1.68 2.11
CA ARG A 230 -31.96 2.84 1.24
C ARG A 230 -32.88 2.43 0.10
N THR A 231 -33.92 3.23 -0.14
CA THR A 231 -34.98 2.87 -1.09
C THR A 231 -35.31 4.01 -2.02
N SER A 232 -35.68 3.67 -3.26
CA SER A 232 -36.40 4.59 -4.13
C SER A 232 -37.83 4.79 -3.61
N GLY A 233 -38.36 6.00 -3.76
CA GLY A 233 -39.72 6.34 -3.31
C GLY A 233 -39.79 6.78 -1.84
N ASP A 234 -41.02 6.96 -1.34
CA ASP A 234 -41.27 7.48 0.00
C ASP A 234 -41.05 6.40 1.07
N ALA A 235 -39.83 6.34 1.62
CA ALA A 235 -39.42 5.38 2.64
C ALA A 235 -40.32 5.34 3.88
N SER A 236 -41.03 6.44 4.20
CA SER A 236 -41.95 6.49 5.34
C SER A 236 -43.17 5.59 5.19
N LYS A 237 -43.46 5.13 3.96
CA LYS A 237 -44.57 4.23 3.62
C LYS A 237 -44.12 2.78 3.40
N LEU A 238 -42.85 2.49 3.61
CA LEU A 238 -42.25 1.20 3.31
C LEU A 238 -41.76 0.52 4.59
N THR A 239 -41.84 -0.81 4.59
CA THR A 239 -41.24 -1.65 5.64
C THR A 239 -40.30 -2.66 5.00
N ALA A 240 -39.24 -3.02 5.70
CA ALA A 240 -38.32 -4.07 5.30
C ALA A 240 -38.50 -5.28 6.22
N GLU A 241 -38.67 -6.46 5.61
CA GLU A 241 -38.52 -7.75 6.27
C GLU A 241 -37.13 -8.29 5.95
N VAL A 242 -36.35 -8.51 7.01
CA VAL A 242 -34.94 -8.87 6.97
C VAL A 242 -34.78 -10.29 7.50
N ILE A 243 -34.13 -11.16 6.73
CA ILE A 243 -33.95 -12.57 7.07
C ILE A 243 -32.46 -12.89 6.99
N VAL A 244 -31.89 -13.36 8.10
CA VAL A 244 -30.48 -13.76 8.20
C VAL A 244 -30.39 -15.28 8.26
N ARG A 245 -29.43 -15.86 7.53
CA ARG A 245 -29.21 -17.31 7.50
C ARG A 245 -27.77 -17.73 7.78
N ASP A 246 -27.64 -18.86 8.46
CA ASP A 246 -26.41 -19.63 8.65
C ASP A 246 -26.57 -20.95 7.90
N GLY A 247 -25.84 -21.14 6.80
CA GLY A 247 -25.88 -22.38 6.02
C GLY A 247 -27.31 -22.79 5.61
N GLY A 248 -28.13 -21.83 5.16
CA GLY A 248 -29.53 -22.02 4.77
C GLY A 248 -30.56 -21.94 5.91
N ALA A 249 -30.17 -22.17 7.17
CA ALA A 249 -31.05 -22.09 8.33
C ALA A 249 -31.33 -20.63 8.72
N VAL A 250 -32.60 -20.26 8.92
CA VAL A 250 -32.96 -18.91 9.39
C VAL A 250 -32.55 -18.77 10.86
N VAL A 251 -31.60 -17.89 11.13
CA VAL A 251 -31.16 -17.57 12.51
C VAL A 251 -31.81 -16.29 13.04
N SER A 252 -32.26 -15.41 12.14
CA SER A 252 -32.98 -14.19 12.50
C SER A 252 -34.00 -13.81 11.44
N ARG A 253 -35.13 -13.28 11.90
CA ARG A 253 -36.13 -12.63 11.05
C ARG A 253 -36.66 -11.42 11.78
N LYS A 254 -36.53 -10.25 11.16
CA LYS A 254 -37.00 -8.99 11.74
C LYS A 254 -37.78 -8.18 10.72
N ARG A 255 -38.69 -7.36 11.21
CA ARG A 255 -39.44 -6.39 10.41
C ARG A 255 -39.27 -5.02 11.04
N GLY A 256 -39.05 -4.00 10.20
CA GLY A 256 -38.93 -2.63 10.64
C GLY A 256 -39.32 -1.64 9.55
N PRO A 257 -39.51 -0.35 9.89
CA PRO A 257 -39.65 0.70 8.88
C PRO A 257 -38.40 0.72 7.99
N ALA A 258 -38.57 0.96 6.69
CA ALA A 258 -37.43 1.20 5.80
C ALA A 258 -36.77 2.55 6.11
N ALA A 259 -37.55 3.52 6.60
CA ALA A 259 -37.04 4.78 7.14
C ALA A 259 -36.41 4.56 8.52
N GLY A 260 -35.10 4.28 8.55
CA GLY A 260 -34.30 4.18 9.76
C GLY A 260 -33.51 2.87 9.86
N GLU A 261 -32.78 2.73 10.96
CA GLU A 261 -31.99 1.54 11.24
C GLU A 261 -32.86 0.41 11.82
N ILE A 262 -32.68 -0.80 11.28
CA ILE A 262 -33.22 -2.04 11.80
C ILE A 262 -32.08 -2.80 12.46
N LYS A 263 -32.07 -2.86 13.79
CA LYS A 263 -31.13 -3.70 14.54
C LYS A 263 -31.53 -5.17 14.44
N VAL A 264 -30.83 -6.00 13.68
CA VAL A 264 -31.12 -7.42 13.46
C VAL A 264 -30.26 -8.27 14.39
N ASP A 265 -30.89 -9.10 15.22
CA ASP A 265 -30.16 -9.95 16.17
C ASP A 265 -29.48 -11.11 15.44
N VAL A 266 -28.22 -11.42 15.75
CA VAL A 266 -27.42 -12.52 15.17
C VAL A 266 -26.94 -13.42 16.32
N PRO A 267 -27.83 -14.26 16.89
CA PRO A 267 -27.52 -15.01 18.11
C PRO A 267 -26.33 -15.95 17.91
N GLN A 268 -25.41 -15.97 18.88
CA GLN A 268 -24.18 -16.77 18.84
C GLN A 268 -23.37 -16.51 17.56
N ALA A 269 -23.11 -15.23 17.27
CA ALA A 269 -22.45 -14.81 16.03
C ALA A 269 -21.12 -15.55 15.82
N LYS A 270 -20.98 -16.17 14.65
CA LYS A 270 -19.71 -16.70 14.14
C LYS A 270 -18.95 -15.53 13.54
N LEU A 271 -17.82 -15.20 14.14
CA LEU A 271 -17.03 -14.06 13.70
C LEU A 271 -16.28 -14.39 12.42
N TRP A 272 -16.23 -13.41 11.52
CA TRP A 272 -15.41 -13.45 10.32
C TRP A 272 -13.95 -13.12 10.68
N SER A 273 -13.02 -13.91 10.15
CA SER A 273 -11.58 -13.69 10.26
C SER A 273 -10.83 -14.34 9.10
N PRO A 274 -9.51 -14.07 8.95
CA PRO A 274 -8.70 -14.75 7.96
C PRO A 274 -8.66 -16.28 8.04
N ASP A 275 -8.85 -16.84 9.24
CA ASP A 275 -8.86 -18.29 9.47
C ASP A 275 -10.28 -18.87 9.46
N ASN A 276 -11.30 -18.03 9.62
CA ASN A 276 -12.71 -18.40 9.62
C ASN A 276 -13.53 -17.34 8.87
N PRO A 277 -13.52 -17.34 7.52
CA PRO A 277 -14.21 -16.33 6.70
C PRO A 277 -15.72 -16.58 6.63
N PHE A 278 -16.37 -16.66 7.79
CA PHE A 278 -17.78 -16.98 7.88
C PHE A 278 -18.65 -15.80 7.45
N LEU A 279 -19.57 -16.04 6.50
CA LEU A 279 -20.52 -15.06 5.97
C LEU A 279 -21.94 -15.57 6.18
N TYR A 280 -22.81 -14.69 6.65
CA TYR A 280 -24.25 -14.93 6.75
C TYR A 280 -24.95 -14.51 5.46
N ASP A 281 -25.92 -15.29 5.00
CA ASP A 281 -26.81 -14.84 3.92
C ASP A 281 -27.85 -13.86 4.47
N LEU A 282 -28.16 -12.82 3.70
CA LEU A 282 -29.11 -11.77 4.03
C LEU A 282 -30.16 -11.64 2.92
N ASP A 283 -31.43 -11.86 3.23
CA ASP A 283 -32.54 -11.52 2.34
C ASP A 283 -33.27 -10.29 2.87
N VAL A 284 -33.48 -9.29 2.01
CA VAL A 284 -34.27 -8.09 2.31
C VAL A 284 -35.48 -8.04 1.39
N ILE A 285 -36.67 -8.05 1.98
CA ILE A 285 -37.95 -7.96 1.28
C ILE A 285 -38.59 -6.62 1.62
N LEU A 286 -38.68 -5.74 0.63
CA LEU A 286 -39.33 -4.44 0.78
C LEU A 286 -40.84 -4.59 0.57
N ARG A 287 -41.63 -3.95 1.43
CA ARG A 287 -43.09 -4.05 1.43
C ARG A 287 -43.75 -2.68 1.46
N ASP A 288 -44.89 -2.57 0.78
CA ASP A 288 -45.70 -1.34 0.73
C ASP A 288 -46.56 -1.15 2.00
N ALA A 289 -47.31 -0.04 2.04
CA ALA A 289 -48.21 0.30 3.14
C ALA A 289 -49.37 -0.71 3.35
N ASN A 290 -49.63 -1.60 2.39
CA ASN A 290 -50.61 -2.69 2.49
C ASN A 290 -49.95 -4.04 2.82
N ASP A 291 -48.70 -4.02 3.27
CA ASP A 291 -47.86 -5.18 3.59
C ASP A 291 -47.56 -6.10 2.38
N ARG A 292 -47.71 -5.61 1.15
CA ARG A 292 -47.42 -6.39 -0.06
C ARG A 292 -45.94 -6.30 -0.41
N PRO A 293 -45.25 -7.42 -0.72
CA PRO A 293 -43.87 -7.36 -1.16
C PRO A 293 -43.79 -6.67 -2.53
N VAL A 294 -42.99 -5.60 -2.60
CA VAL A 294 -42.76 -4.81 -3.81
C VAL A 294 -41.38 -5.07 -4.40
N ASP A 295 -40.40 -5.41 -3.56
CA ASP A 295 -39.05 -5.68 -4.01
C ASP A 295 -38.36 -6.75 -3.15
N ARG A 296 -37.37 -7.42 -3.71
CA ARG A 296 -36.53 -8.40 -3.01
C ARG A 296 -35.10 -8.34 -3.53
N VAL A 297 -34.16 -8.27 -2.59
CA VAL A 297 -32.72 -8.40 -2.85
C VAL A 297 -32.11 -9.44 -1.90
N SER A 298 -31.08 -10.12 -2.38
CA SER A 298 -30.22 -10.98 -1.55
C SER A 298 -28.83 -10.36 -1.43
N SER A 299 -28.19 -10.56 -0.30
CA SER A 299 -26.90 -10.02 0.08
C SER A 299 -26.22 -10.97 1.08
N TYR A 300 -25.11 -10.56 1.65
CA TYR A 300 -24.40 -11.28 2.70
C TYR A 300 -23.56 -10.33 3.55
N PHE A 301 -23.15 -10.76 4.74
CA PHE A 301 -22.26 -9.99 5.62
C PHE A 301 -21.45 -10.91 6.55
N GLY A 302 -20.27 -10.46 6.96
CA GLY A 302 -19.50 -11.08 8.04
C GLY A 302 -19.61 -10.29 9.35
N MET A 303 -19.62 -11.01 10.48
CA MET A 303 -19.59 -10.39 11.81
C MET A 303 -18.15 -10.13 12.23
N ARG A 304 -17.68 -8.87 12.17
CA ARG A 304 -16.33 -8.51 12.57
C ARG A 304 -16.20 -7.04 12.96
N GLU A 305 -15.21 -6.72 13.77
CA GLU A 305 -14.83 -5.36 14.16
C GLU A 305 -13.33 -5.10 13.95
N ILE A 306 -12.99 -3.89 13.52
CA ILE A 306 -11.62 -3.41 13.40
C ILE A 306 -11.36 -2.35 14.48
N GLY A 307 -10.22 -2.45 15.15
CA GLY A 307 -9.88 -1.54 16.25
C GLY A 307 -8.38 -1.40 16.45
N LYS A 308 -8.01 -0.83 17.60
CA LYS A 308 -6.62 -0.70 18.07
C LYS A 308 -6.53 -0.92 19.56
N ILE A 309 -5.48 -1.60 20.04
CA ILE A 309 -5.16 -1.74 21.47
C ILE A 309 -3.65 -1.64 21.69
N GLU A 310 -3.23 -1.26 22.90
CA GLU A 310 -1.83 -1.38 23.31
C GLU A 310 -1.48 -2.85 23.57
N GLY A 311 -0.33 -3.28 23.04
CA GLY A 311 0.28 -4.57 23.39
C GLY A 311 0.83 -4.58 24.81
N ALA A 312 1.33 -5.74 25.26
CA ALA A 312 2.00 -5.86 26.56
C ALA A 312 3.30 -5.04 26.61
N ASP A 313 3.88 -4.71 25.45
CA ASP A 313 5.03 -3.82 25.30
C ASP A 313 4.67 -2.32 25.30
N GLY A 314 3.40 -1.97 25.52
CA GLY A 314 2.91 -0.59 25.60
C GLY A 314 2.76 0.12 24.25
N LYS A 315 2.82 -0.60 23.12
CA LYS A 315 2.69 0.02 21.78
C LYS A 315 1.34 -0.28 21.16
N LEU A 316 0.74 0.75 20.57
CA LEU A 316 -0.56 0.68 19.91
C LEU A 316 -0.50 -0.16 18.63
N ARG A 317 -1.39 -1.14 18.51
CA ARG A 317 -1.49 -2.07 17.37
C ARG A 317 -2.91 -2.23 16.89
N MET A 318 -3.06 -2.59 15.63
CA MET A 318 -4.34 -2.88 15.00
C MET A 318 -4.92 -4.20 15.49
N THR A 319 -6.24 -4.28 15.59
CA THR A 319 -6.97 -5.46 16.03
C THR A 319 -8.07 -5.88 15.08
N LEU A 320 -8.31 -7.18 15.01
CA LEU A 320 -9.52 -7.77 14.45
C LEU A 320 -10.27 -8.48 15.59
N ASN A 321 -11.55 -8.16 15.77
CA ASN A 321 -12.41 -8.75 16.79
C ASN A 321 -11.81 -8.64 18.21
N GLY A 322 -11.25 -7.47 18.53
CA GLY A 322 -10.62 -7.17 19.83
C GLY A 322 -9.27 -7.84 20.09
N LYS A 323 -8.68 -8.54 19.10
CA LYS A 323 -7.38 -9.21 19.21
C LYS A 323 -6.36 -8.59 18.27
N ILE A 324 -5.12 -8.40 18.75
CA ILE A 324 -4.01 -7.97 17.91
C ILE A 324 -3.83 -8.97 16.78
N LEU A 325 -3.77 -8.45 15.56
CA LEU A 325 -3.49 -9.23 14.36
C LEU A 325 -2.52 -8.44 13.50
N PHE A 326 -1.32 -8.98 13.33
CA PHE A 326 -0.37 -8.40 12.40
C PHE A 326 -0.85 -8.57 10.96
N GLN A 327 -0.89 -7.47 10.23
CA GLN A 327 -1.34 -7.44 8.83
C GLN A 327 -0.17 -7.69 7.90
N MET A 328 0.07 -8.96 7.57
CA MET A 328 1.07 -9.33 6.57
C MET A 328 0.41 -9.27 5.19
N SER A 329 0.88 -8.36 4.35
CA SER A 329 0.21 -7.96 3.12
C SER A 329 1.12 -7.96 1.91
N THR A 330 0.51 -7.89 0.73
CA THR A 330 1.17 -7.49 -0.52
C THR A 330 0.40 -6.38 -1.21
N LEU A 331 1.11 -5.63 -2.05
CA LEU A 331 0.47 -4.80 -3.06
C LEU A 331 -0.18 -5.67 -4.14
N ASP A 332 -1.40 -5.30 -4.50
CA ASP A 332 -2.09 -5.76 -5.69
C ASP A 332 -2.33 -4.55 -6.61
N GLN A 333 -1.55 -4.47 -7.70
CA GLN A 333 -1.67 -3.42 -8.72
C GLN A 333 -2.93 -3.59 -9.59
N GLY A 334 -3.49 -4.80 -9.68
CA GLY A 334 -4.67 -5.09 -10.50
C GLY A 334 -4.44 -4.97 -12.02
N TYR A 335 -3.21 -5.18 -12.49
CA TYR A 335 -2.86 -5.11 -13.92
C TYR A 335 -2.81 -6.50 -14.58
N TRP A 336 -3.23 -6.56 -15.84
CA TRP A 336 -3.29 -7.76 -16.68
C TRP A 336 -2.61 -7.50 -18.03
N PRO A 337 -1.69 -8.35 -18.51
CA PRO A 337 -0.98 -8.12 -19.78
C PRO A 337 -1.91 -8.16 -21.00
N ASP A 338 -3.08 -8.78 -20.88
CA ASP A 338 -4.08 -8.93 -21.92
C ASP A 338 -5.29 -7.98 -21.74
N GLY A 339 -5.69 -7.70 -20.50
CA GLY A 339 -6.86 -6.87 -20.17
C GLY A 339 -6.58 -5.52 -19.52
N ILE A 340 -5.32 -5.18 -19.24
CA ILE A 340 -4.84 -3.98 -18.53
C ILE A 340 -5.52 -3.87 -17.16
N TYR A 341 -6.65 -3.17 -17.05
CA TYR A 341 -7.40 -3.03 -15.80
C TYR A 341 -8.47 -4.09 -15.57
N THR A 342 -8.84 -4.84 -16.61
CA THR A 342 -9.93 -5.81 -16.55
C THR A 342 -9.37 -7.22 -16.59
N ALA A 343 -9.61 -8.00 -15.54
CA ALA A 343 -9.24 -9.41 -15.54
C ALA A 343 -9.95 -10.16 -16.69
N PRO A 344 -9.28 -11.09 -17.39
CA PRO A 344 -9.88 -11.84 -18.51
C PRO A 344 -11.13 -12.64 -18.11
N THR A 345 -11.18 -13.14 -16.88
CA THR A 345 -12.31 -13.90 -16.35
C THR A 345 -12.45 -13.66 -14.85
N ASP A 346 -13.61 -13.98 -14.27
CA ASP A 346 -13.79 -13.97 -12.81
C ASP A 346 -12.85 -14.96 -12.09
N ALA A 347 -12.51 -16.07 -12.74
CA ALA A 347 -11.53 -17.02 -12.21
C ALA A 347 -10.11 -16.46 -12.18
N ALA A 348 -9.73 -15.61 -13.15
CA ALA A 348 -8.46 -14.90 -13.12
C ALA A 348 -8.43 -13.91 -11.94
N LEU A 349 -9.52 -13.16 -11.74
CA LEU A 349 -9.68 -12.23 -10.62
C LEU A 349 -9.56 -12.96 -9.26
N ALA A 350 -10.19 -14.13 -9.13
CA ALA A 350 -10.11 -14.96 -7.93
C ALA A 350 -8.70 -15.54 -7.72
N PHE A 351 -8.01 -15.95 -8.79
CA PHE A 351 -6.70 -16.59 -8.72
C PHE A 351 -5.69 -15.72 -7.97
N ASP A 352 -5.56 -14.43 -8.33
CA ASP A 352 -4.59 -13.55 -7.66
C ASP A 352 -4.86 -13.54 -6.14
N LEU A 353 -6.11 -13.37 -5.71
CA LEU A 353 -6.49 -13.41 -4.28
C LEU A 353 -6.23 -14.77 -3.62
N GLU A 354 -6.50 -15.89 -4.29
CA GLU A 354 -6.17 -17.22 -3.80
C GLU A 354 -4.66 -17.38 -3.58
N GLN A 355 -3.83 -16.80 -4.46
CA GLN A 355 -2.37 -16.86 -4.31
C GLN A 355 -1.87 -16.06 -3.11
N HIS A 356 -2.51 -14.93 -2.75
CA HIS A 356 -2.18 -14.22 -1.52
C HIS A 356 -2.31 -15.15 -0.30
N LYS A 357 -3.42 -15.90 -0.21
CA LYS A 357 -3.63 -16.88 0.87
C LYS A 357 -2.63 -18.02 0.84
N GLU A 358 -2.32 -18.54 -0.34
CA GLU A 358 -1.37 -19.65 -0.47
C GLU A 358 0.05 -19.26 -0.03
N LEU A 359 0.44 -18.01 -0.26
CA LEU A 359 1.71 -17.41 0.16
C LEU A 359 1.74 -17.02 1.65
N GLY A 360 0.67 -17.29 2.42
CA GLY A 360 0.61 -17.01 3.86
C GLY A 360 0.26 -15.55 4.20
N PHE A 361 -0.20 -14.74 3.23
CA PHE A 361 -0.72 -13.41 3.52
C PHE A 361 -2.15 -13.47 4.07
N ASN A 362 -2.47 -12.56 4.98
CA ASN A 362 -3.81 -12.41 5.55
C ASN A 362 -4.50 -11.11 5.11
N THR A 363 -3.77 -10.24 4.43
CA THR A 363 -4.19 -8.88 4.04
C THR A 363 -3.72 -8.57 2.62
N VAL A 364 -4.44 -7.72 1.91
CA VAL A 364 -4.08 -7.17 0.59
C VAL A 364 -4.26 -5.66 0.64
N ARG A 365 -3.31 -4.91 0.06
CA ARG A 365 -3.53 -3.49 -0.23
C ARG A 365 -3.80 -3.35 -1.71
N LYS A 366 -5.04 -2.99 -2.04
CA LYS A 366 -5.42 -2.69 -3.42
C LYS A 366 -4.85 -1.32 -3.76
N HIS A 367 -3.75 -1.34 -4.50
CA HIS A 367 -2.87 -0.19 -4.65
C HIS A 367 -3.43 0.81 -5.66
N ILE A 368 -3.75 2.03 -5.21
CA ILE A 368 -4.20 3.19 -6.01
C ILE A 368 -5.14 2.85 -7.19
N LYS A 369 -6.05 1.91 -6.96
CA LYS A 369 -7.03 1.37 -7.90
C LYS A 369 -8.27 0.94 -7.10
N THR A 370 -9.45 0.92 -7.70
CA THR A 370 -10.59 0.15 -7.18
C THR A 370 -10.86 -1.03 -8.10
N GLU A 371 -11.37 -2.16 -7.59
CA GLU A 371 -11.71 -3.30 -8.43
C GLU A 371 -13.23 -3.41 -8.64
N PRO A 372 -13.70 -4.23 -9.60
CA PRO A 372 -15.10 -4.64 -9.62
C PRO A 372 -15.50 -5.29 -8.29
N ASP A 373 -16.75 -5.10 -7.88
CA ASP A 373 -17.36 -5.68 -6.67
C ASP A 373 -17.10 -7.20 -6.50
N ARG A 374 -16.91 -7.91 -7.61
CA ARG A 374 -16.54 -9.33 -7.61
C ARG A 374 -15.19 -9.63 -6.96
N TRP A 375 -14.21 -8.73 -7.03
CA TRP A 375 -12.92 -8.89 -6.36
C TRP A 375 -13.10 -8.90 -4.84
N TYR A 376 -13.86 -7.94 -4.29
CA TYR A 376 -14.15 -7.88 -2.86
C TYR A 376 -15.00 -9.07 -2.39
N TYR A 377 -15.89 -9.58 -3.23
CA TYR A 377 -16.62 -10.82 -2.94
C TYR A 377 -15.70 -12.02 -2.75
N HIS A 378 -14.68 -12.16 -3.60
CA HIS A 378 -13.67 -13.21 -3.42
C HIS A 378 -12.83 -12.96 -2.17
N ALA A 379 -12.45 -11.72 -1.88
CA ALA A 379 -11.70 -11.38 -0.65
C ALA A 379 -12.50 -11.71 0.62
N ASP A 380 -13.79 -11.35 0.67
CA ASP A 380 -14.72 -11.67 1.76
C ASP A 380 -14.81 -13.19 1.97
N ARG A 381 -14.92 -13.98 0.90
CA ARG A 381 -15.02 -15.44 0.98
C ARG A 381 -13.73 -16.14 1.35
N LEU A 382 -12.59 -15.61 0.93
CA LEU A 382 -11.28 -16.17 1.21
C LEU A 382 -10.78 -15.79 2.62
N GLY A 383 -11.32 -14.75 3.24
CA GLY A 383 -10.81 -14.24 4.51
C GLY A 383 -9.58 -13.37 4.34
N LEU A 384 -9.54 -12.52 3.31
CA LEU A 384 -8.48 -11.53 3.14
C LEU A 384 -8.96 -10.18 3.67
N LEU A 385 -8.13 -9.55 4.51
CA LEU A 385 -8.33 -8.16 4.90
C LEU A 385 -7.90 -7.26 3.74
N VAL A 386 -8.54 -6.11 3.57
CA VAL A 386 -8.28 -5.19 2.45
C VAL A 386 -8.07 -3.76 2.94
N TRP A 387 -6.91 -3.20 2.61
CA TRP A 387 -6.71 -1.76 2.53
C TRP A 387 -7.13 -1.28 1.16
N GLN A 388 -8.08 -0.34 1.12
CA GLN A 388 -8.57 0.25 -0.11
C GLN A 388 -7.96 1.63 -0.31
N ASP A 389 -7.13 1.77 -1.34
CA ASP A 389 -6.57 3.04 -1.73
C ASP A 389 -7.53 3.84 -2.61
N MET A 390 -7.43 5.16 -2.53
CA MET A 390 -7.92 6.06 -3.57
C MET A 390 -6.92 6.09 -4.73
N PRO A 391 -7.37 5.96 -6.00
CA PRO A 391 -6.50 6.24 -7.14
C PRO A 391 -5.89 7.64 -7.07
N ALA A 392 -4.57 7.72 -7.16
CA ALA A 392 -3.86 9.00 -7.10
C ALA A 392 -4.10 9.83 -8.38
N MET A 393 -4.06 11.15 -8.28
CA MET A 393 -3.85 11.99 -9.47
C MET A 393 -2.41 11.87 -9.96
N ARG A 394 -2.12 12.39 -11.17
CA ARG A 394 -0.76 12.38 -11.71
C ARG A 394 0.27 13.04 -10.78
N THR A 395 1.52 12.62 -10.90
CA THR A 395 2.67 13.22 -10.22
C THR A 395 3.15 14.51 -10.89
N GLY A 396 4.03 15.26 -10.23
CA GLY A 396 4.70 16.42 -10.84
C GLY A 396 3.85 17.69 -10.91
N GLY A 397 3.56 18.28 -9.75
CA GLY A 397 2.94 19.60 -9.64
C GLY A 397 1.84 19.64 -8.58
N ARG A 398 1.07 20.73 -8.55
CA ARG A 398 -0.07 20.90 -7.65
C ARG A 398 -1.39 20.84 -8.43
N PRO A 399 -2.37 20.01 -8.03
CA PRO A 399 -3.66 19.96 -8.71
C PRO A 399 -4.40 21.29 -8.57
N PRO A 400 -5.13 21.74 -9.61
CA PRO A 400 -6.02 22.89 -9.53
C PRO A 400 -7.22 22.58 -8.61
N VAL A 401 -7.89 23.63 -8.13
CA VAL A 401 -8.95 23.51 -7.11
C VAL A 401 -10.12 22.64 -7.56
N ASP A 402 -10.50 22.70 -8.83
CA ASP A 402 -11.57 21.88 -9.40
C ASP A 402 -11.20 20.39 -9.43
N ALA A 403 -9.93 20.05 -9.67
CA ALA A 403 -9.44 18.68 -9.57
C ALA A 403 -9.41 18.18 -8.12
N GLN A 404 -9.03 19.04 -7.16
CA GLN A 404 -9.07 18.71 -5.72
C GLN A 404 -10.51 18.39 -5.27
N GLN A 405 -11.48 19.22 -5.65
CA GLN A 405 -12.90 19.01 -5.34
C GLN A 405 -13.44 17.72 -5.96
N GLN A 406 -13.02 17.43 -7.19
CA GLN A 406 -13.43 16.23 -7.90
C GLN A 406 -12.80 14.96 -7.29
N PHE A 407 -11.52 15.02 -6.89
CA PHE A 407 -10.85 13.95 -6.16
C PHE A 407 -11.55 13.64 -4.83
N GLU A 408 -11.86 14.65 -4.02
CA GLU A 408 -12.59 14.45 -2.75
C GLU A 408 -13.98 13.84 -2.98
N LYS A 409 -14.69 14.27 -4.05
CA LYS A 409 -15.97 13.69 -4.43
C LYS A 409 -15.84 12.19 -4.78
N GLU A 410 -14.88 11.83 -5.62
CA GLU A 410 -14.63 10.43 -6.01
C GLU A 410 -14.18 9.56 -4.84
N LEU A 411 -13.35 10.10 -3.94
CA LEU A 411 -12.97 9.43 -2.70
C LEU A 411 -14.19 9.09 -1.84
N HIS A 412 -15.08 10.06 -1.60
CA HIS A 412 -16.30 9.83 -0.81
C HIS A 412 -17.28 8.88 -1.51
N GLU A 413 -17.32 8.88 -2.85
CA GLU A 413 -18.08 7.91 -3.65
C GLU A 413 -17.55 6.49 -3.46
N ILE A 414 -16.23 6.28 -3.55
CA ILE A 414 -15.59 4.98 -3.33
C ILE A 414 -15.82 4.48 -1.91
N VAL A 415 -15.68 5.34 -0.89
CA VAL A 415 -15.96 4.95 0.51
C VAL A 415 -17.43 4.53 0.65
N GLU A 416 -18.36 5.28 0.07
CA GLU A 416 -19.79 4.96 0.15
C GLU A 416 -20.13 3.63 -0.52
N GLU A 417 -19.54 3.34 -1.68
CA GLU A 417 -19.77 2.10 -2.41
C GLU A 417 -19.12 0.88 -1.76
N LYS A 418 -17.93 1.04 -1.15
CA LYS A 418 -17.13 -0.09 -0.70
C LYS A 418 -17.20 -0.35 0.81
N LYS A 419 -17.81 0.54 1.62
CA LYS A 419 -17.93 0.39 3.10
C LYS A 419 -18.76 -0.81 3.57
N ASN A 420 -19.42 -1.56 2.70
CA ASN A 420 -20.19 -2.73 3.13
C ASN A 420 -19.40 -4.04 2.98
N TRP A 421 -18.28 -4.05 2.26
CA TRP A 421 -17.45 -5.24 2.13
C TRP A 421 -16.82 -5.61 3.48
N THR A 422 -16.92 -6.90 3.81
CA THR A 422 -16.45 -7.45 5.09
C THR A 422 -14.94 -7.32 5.19
N SER A 423 -14.25 -7.61 4.09
CA SER A 423 -12.80 -7.60 3.92
C SER A 423 -12.20 -6.21 4.08
N VAL A 424 -12.88 -5.14 3.66
CA VAL A 424 -12.32 -3.78 3.75
C VAL A 424 -12.19 -3.38 5.21
N ILE A 425 -10.95 -3.13 5.64
CA ILE A 425 -10.58 -2.78 7.02
C ILE A 425 -10.17 -1.32 7.20
N GLY A 426 -9.83 -0.65 6.10
CA GLY A 426 -9.38 0.73 6.15
C GLY A 426 -9.18 1.38 4.79
N TRP A 427 -9.03 2.69 4.84
CA TRP A 427 -8.98 3.58 3.68
C TRP A 427 -7.63 4.30 3.60
N VAL A 428 -7.10 4.43 2.39
CA VAL A 428 -5.86 5.16 2.11
C VAL A 428 -6.15 6.29 1.11
N PRO A 429 -6.36 7.55 1.57
CA PRO A 429 -6.65 8.65 0.66
C PRO A 429 -5.46 9.05 -0.21
N PHE A 430 -4.23 9.03 0.32
CA PHE A 430 -3.04 9.46 -0.40
C PHE A 430 -1.91 8.43 -0.32
N ASN A 431 -1.15 8.33 -1.41
CA ASN A 431 0.05 7.51 -1.53
C ASN A 431 1.24 8.39 -1.96
N GLU A 432 2.35 8.35 -1.22
CA GLU A 432 3.66 8.92 -1.60
C GLU A 432 3.68 10.41 -2.02
N GLY A 433 2.62 11.16 -1.70
CA GLY A 433 2.47 12.58 -2.05
C GLY A 433 1.90 12.80 -3.46
N TRP A 434 1.51 11.75 -4.16
CA TRP A 434 1.04 11.83 -5.53
C TRP A 434 -0.32 12.53 -5.60
N GLY A 435 -0.34 13.71 -6.23
CA GLY A 435 -1.51 14.57 -6.26
C GLY A 435 -1.81 15.28 -4.94
N GLU A 436 -0.92 15.21 -3.94
CA GLU A 436 -1.07 15.92 -2.67
C GLU A 436 -0.87 17.44 -2.89
N TRP A 437 -1.71 18.28 -2.27
CA TRP A 437 -1.64 19.74 -2.47
C TRP A 437 -1.28 20.55 -1.23
N ASN A 438 -1.62 20.09 -0.02
CA ASN A 438 -0.98 20.51 1.22
C ASN A 438 -1.25 19.49 2.34
N ARG A 439 -0.36 19.49 3.33
CA ARG A 439 -0.41 18.60 4.50
C ARG A 439 -1.66 18.77 5.36
N ASP A 440 -2.19 20.00 5.48
CA ASP A 440 -3.39 20.25 6.30
C ASP A 440 -4.65 19.64 5.67
N ALA A 441 -4.75 19.65 4.34
CA ALA A 441 -5.84 19.00 3.61
C ALA A 441 -5.75 17.49 3.70
N THR A 442 -4.55 16.91 3.61
CA THR A 442 -4.31 15.48 3.87
C THR A 442 -4.91 15.07 5.22
N GLY A 443 -4.64 15.84 6.28
CA GLY A 443 -5.19 15.59 7.60
C GLY A 443 -6.70 15.79 7.70
N ARG A 444 -7.25 16.85 7.10
CA ARG A 444 -8.71 17.12 7.06
C ARG A 444 -9.46 16.01 6.34
N ILE A 445 -8.98 15.58 5.18
CA ILE A 445 -9.61 14.53 4.36
C ILE A 445 -9.62 13.22 5.14
N ALA A 446 -8.55 12.89 5.85
CA ALA A 446 -8.54 11.71 6.72
C ALA A 446 -9.61 11.77 7.81
N ASP A 447 -9.80 12.93 8.44
CA ASP A 447 -10.86 13.14 9.44
C ASP A 447 -12.27 13.04 8.81
N GLU A 448 -12.46 13.54 7.58
CA GLU A 448 -13.72 13.45 6.83
C GLU A 448 -14.06 12.00 6.42
N VAL A 449 -13.08 11.24 5.92
CA VAL A 449 -13.23 9.80 5.62
C VAL A 449 -13.57 9.03 6.90
N LYS A 450 -12.89 9.31 8.01
CA LYS A 450 -13.19 8.68 9.30
C LYS A 450 -14.60 9.00 9.81
N ALA A 451 -15.08 10.22 9.56
CA ALA A 451 -16.44 10.61 9.91
C ALA A 451 -17.49 9.94 9.02
N GLN A 452 -17.20 9.71 7.74
CA GLN A 452 -18.09 8.98 6.83
C GLN A 452 -18.18 7.49 7.19
N ASP A 453 -17.06 6.86 7.53
CA ASP A 453 -17.01 5.46 7.96
C ASP A 453 -16.19 5.28 9.24
N PRO A 454 -16.84 5.40 10.42
CA PRO A 454 -16.15 5.26 11.70
C PRO A 454 -15.76 3.81 12.02
N THR A 455 -16.26 2.82 11.27
CA THR A 455 -16.07 1.39 11.54
C THR A 455 -14.75 0.83 11.01
N ARG A 456 -13.98 1.66 10.29
CA ARG A 456 -12.72 1.29 9.61
C ARG A 456 -11.59 2.23 9.99
N LEU A 457 -10.35 1.77 9.77
CA LEU A 457 -9.16 2.57 10.00
C LEU A 457 -8.92 3.54 8.84
N VAL A 458 -8.21 4.64 9.10
CA VAL A 458 -7.75 5.54 8.04
C VAL A 458 -6.24 5.66 8.09
N ASN A 459 -5.55 5.29 7.01
CA ASN A 459 -4.15 5.65 6.79
C ASN A 459 -4.15 6.92 5.95
N ALA A 460 -3.96 8.07 6.58
CA ALA A 460 -4.11 9.37 5.91
C ALA A 460 -3.18 9.50 4.69
N HIS A 461 -2.01 8.87 4.77
CA HIS A 461 -0.95 8.96 3.78
C HIS A 461 -0.01 7.76 3.90
N SER A 462 -0.13 6.82 2.97
CA SER A 462 0.84 5.72 2.85
C SER A 462 2.17 6.24 2.30
N GLY A 463 3.29 5.92 2.95
CA GLY A 463 4.62 6.38 2.51
C GLY A 463 4.90 7.85 2.83
N VAL A 464 4.55 8.29 4.04
CA VAL A 464 4.69 9.69 4.47
C VAL A 464 6.14 10.19 4.56
N ASN A 465 7.11 9.28 4.48
CA ASN A 465 8.55 9.53 4.64
C ASN A 465 9.31 9.69 3.32
N CYS A 466 8.69 9.49 2.15
CA CYS A 466 9.42 9.42 0.88
C CYS A 466 8.81 10.30 -0.21
N CYS A 467 9.54 10.31 -1.34
CA CYS A 467 8.95 10.58 -2.65
C CYS A 467 8.46 12.05 -2.75
N ASP A 468 7.21 12.26 -3.14
CA ASP A 468 6.61 13.60 -3.28
C ASP A 468 5.86 14.03 -2.01
N SER A 469 5.93 13.26 -0.92
CA SER A 469 5.17 13.52 0.32
C SER A 469 5.46 14.91 0.91
N LEU A 470 4.39 15.60 1.33
CA LEU A 470 4.50 16.87 2.08
C LEU A 470 4.67 16.66 3.60
N GLY A 471 4.90 15.41 4.03
CA GLY A 471 5.20 15.00 5.39
C GLY A 471 3.98 14.74 6.27
N ASP A 472 4.22 14.26 7.50
CA ASP A 472 3.18 13.75 8.37
C ASP A 472 2.20 14.83 8.88
N SER A 473 0.91 14.65 8.55
CA SER A 473 -0.19 15.50 9.01
C SER A 473 -0.55 15.29 10.48
N GLY A 474 -0.10 14.18 11.09
CA GLY A 474 -0.44 13.78 12.46
C GLY A 474 -1.86 13.25 12.61
N LYS A 475 -2.56 12.98 11.50
CA LYS A 475 -3.97 12.52 11.47
C LYS A 475 -4.09 11.08 10.98
N GLY A 476 -5.32 10.58 11.03
CA GLY A 476 -5.62 9.17 10.74
C GLY A 476 -5.37 8.25 11.93
N ASP A 477 -5.49 6.95 11.67
CA ASP A 477 -5.35 5.86 12.62
C ASP A 477 -4.00 5.14 12.53
N VAL A 478 -3.24 5.35 11.44
CA VAL A 478 -1.99 4.65 11.14
C VAL A 478 -0.91 5.61 10.64
N LEU A 479 0.33 5.43 11.13
CA LEU A 479 1.55 6.04 10.62
C LEU A 479 2.27 5.04 9.71
N ASP A 480 2.47 5.42 8.46
CA ASP A 480 2.94 4.52 7.42
C ASP A 480 4.22 5.04 6.75
N TRP A 481 5.27 4.20 6.72
CA TRP A 481 6.51 4.49 6.00
C TRP A 481 6.76 3.46 4.89
N HIS A 482 7.37 3.91 3.80
CA HIS A 482 7.87 3.05 2.73
C HIS A 482 9.40 2.92 2.81
N ALA A 483 9.90 1.70 2.62
CA ALA A 483 11.33 1.39 2.51
C ALA A 483 11.52 0.19 1.57
N TYR A 484 11.84 0.45 0.30
CA TYR A 484 11.76 -0.58 -0.74
C TYR A 484 12.81 -1.71 -0.66
N VAL A 485 14.01 -1.49 -0.12
CA VAL A 485 14.92 -2.61 0.22
C VAL A 485 14.56 -3.20 1.59
N GLY A 486 13.93 -2.39 2.43
CA GLY A 486 13.14 -2.79 3.59
C GLY A 486 13.88 -3.35 4.79
N PRO A 487 13.15 -3.52 5.90
CA PRO A 487 11.82 -2.96 6.15
C PRO A 487 11.86 -1.52 6.69
N GLY A 488 10.75 -0.80 6.56
CA GLY A 488 10.50 0.44 7.29
C GLY A 488 10.36 0.19 8.79
N THR A 489 10.71 1.17 9.62
CA THR A 489 10.66 1.05 11.09
C THR A 489 9.92 2.20 11.80
N PRO A 490 8.75 2.65 11.31
CA PRO A 490 7.97 3.65 12.04
C PRO A 490 7.52 3.11 13.40
N VAL A 491 7.50 3.99 14.40
CA VAL A 491 7.08 3.64 15.77
C VAL A 491 5.67 4.19 16.00
N PRO A 492 4.74 3.40 16.57
CA PRO A 492 3.40 3.88 16.92
C PRO A 492 3.47 5.10 17.85
N ASP A 493 2.50 6.00 17.74
CA ASP A 493 2.31 7.10 18.68
C ASP A 493 1.09 6.85 19.58
N ALA A 494 0.73 7.84 20.39
CA ALA A 494 -0.37 7.72 21.35
C ALA A 494 -1.74 7.43 20.72
N ASN A 495 -1.93 7.79 19.44
CA ASN A 495 -3.21 7.67 18.75
C ASN A 495 -3.15 6.78 17.50
N ARG A 496 -1.97 6.53 16.96
CA ARG A 496 -1.78 5.81 15.69
C ARG A 496 -0.94 4.56 15.87
N ALA A 497 -1.43 3.45 15.33
CA ALA A 497 -0.59 2.28 15.08
C ALA A 497 0.43 2.63 13.99
N SER A 498 1.48 1.83 13.79
CA SER A 498 2.42 2.04 12.67
C SER A 498 2.46 0.85 11.72
N MET A 499 2.87 1.08 10.47
CA MET A 499 3.03 0.05 9.46
C MET A 499 4.20 0.34 8.51
N ASP A 500 4.81 -0.71 7.99
CA ASP A 500 5.70 -0.66 6.83
C ASP A 500 4.84 -0.79 5.56
N GLY A 501 4.48 0.35 4.96
CA GLY A 501 3.44 0.42 3.93
C GLY A 501 3.84 -0.06 2.55
N GLU A 502 5.15 -0.11 2.26
CA GLU A 502 5.75 -0.73 1.07
C GLU A 502 7.20 -1.13 1.33
N HIS A 503 7.53 -2.40 1.08
CA HIS A 503 8.89 -2.93 1.17
C HIS A 503 9.18 -4.10 0.22
N GLY A 504 10.45 -4.51 0.17
CA GLY A 504 10.87 -5.75 -0.48
C GLY A 504 10.82 -5.76 -2.02
N GLY A 505 11.20 -4.66 -2.67
CA GLY A 505 11.31 -4.54 -4.13
C GLY A 505 12.44 -5.35 -4.76
N PHE A 506 12.49 -6.66 -4.48
CA PHE A 506 13.49 -7.60 -4.99
C PHE A 506 13.03 -8.20 -6.32
N GLY A 507 13.81 -8.00 -7.37
CA GLY A 507 13.49 -8.42 -8.73
C GLY A 507 14.18 -9.69 -9.18
N LEU A 508 13.55 -10.39 -10.11
CA LEU A 508 14.16 -11.49 -10.88
C LEU A 508 13.62 -11.45 -12.31
N GLU A 509 14.50 -11.36 -13.29
CA GLU A 509 14.14 -11.47 -14.70
C GLU A 509 13.90 -12.93 -15.08
N ILE A 510 12.85 -13.18 -15.86
CA ILE A 510 12.51 -14.51 -16.37
C ILE A 510 12.33 -14.40 -17.88
N ASP A 511 13.29 -14.95 -18.63
CA ASP A 511 13.27 -14.96 -20.09
C ASP A 511 11.95 -15.51 -20.64
N GLY A 512 11.38 -14.82 -21.62
CA GLY A 512 10.10 -15.18 -22.26
C GLY A 512 8.84 -14.74 -21.50
N HIS A 513 8.98 -14.21 -20.28
CA HIS A 513 7.85 -13.79 -19.43
C HIS A 513 7.91 -12.29 -19.04
N MET A 514 8.72 -11.49 -19.74
CA MET A 514 8.90 -10.06 -19.48
C MET A 514 8.24 -9.21 -20.56
N TRP A 515 7.66 -8.07 -20.16
CA TRP A 515 7.02 -7.17 -21.11
C TRP A 515 8.06 -6.47 -22.00
N PHE A 516 9.09 -5.83 -21.46
CA PHE A 516 10.07 -5.10 -22.28
C PHE A 516 11.31 -5.91 -22.68
N GLY A 517 11.41 -7.18 -22.25
CA GLY A 517 12.60 -8.02 -22.44
C GLY A 517 13.76 -7.66 -21.50
N GLU A 518 13.57 -6.62 -20.70
CA GLU A 518 14.39 -6.14 -19.59
C GLU A 518 13.43 -5.81 -18.44
N GLY A 519 13.93 -5.86 -17.21
CA GLY A 519 13.15 -5.58 -16.01
C GLY A 519 13.81 -4.57 -15.07
N HIS A 520 12.99 -4.01 -14.19
CA HIS A 520 13.37 -3.10 -13.13
C HIS A 520 12.88 -3.63 -11.78
N ALA A 521 13.72 -3.48 -10.76
CA ALA A 521 13.38 -3.58 -9.36
C ALA A 521 14.38 -2.76 -8.54
N TYR A 522 14.09 -2.55 -7.26
CA TYR A 522 14.96 -1.79 -6.35
C TYR A 522 16.26 -2.55 -6.02
N GLU A 523 16.19 -3.89 -6.00
CA GLU A 523 17.37 -4.77 -5.92
C GLU A 523 17.15 -5.98 -6.84
N MET A 524 18.00 -6.13 -7.87
CA MET A 524 17.94 -7.27 -8.78
C MET A 524 18.67 -8.49 -8.22
N THR A 525 18.06 -9.67 -8.37
CA THR A 525 18.62 -10.95 -7.94
C THR A 525 18.90 -11.86 -9.14
N PRO A 526 19.94 -12.69 -9.08
CA PRO A 526 20.39 -13.49 -10.24
C PRO A 526 19.58 -14.77 -10.47
N ASP A 527 18.88 -15.27 -9.44
CA ASP A 527 18.17 -16.55 -9.50
C ASP A 527 17.09 -16.66 -8.41
N GLN A 528 16.18 -17.62 -8.59
CA GLN A 528 15.07 -17.91 -7.68
C GLN A 528 15.54 -18.22 -6.24
N ALA A 529 16.68 -18.89 -6.07
CA ALA A 529 17.17 -19.26 -4.74
C ALA A 529 17.66 -18.03 -3.98
N THR A 530 18.33 -17.10 -4.67
CA THR A 530 18.77 -15.82 -4.12
C THR A 530 17.58 -14.91 -3.84
N LEU A 531 16.60 -14.84 -4.75
CA LEU A 531 15.36 -14.07 -4.51
C LEU A 531 14.63 -14.57 -3.26
N THR A 532 14.44 -15.89 -3.14
CA THR A 532 13.81 -16.51 -1.96
C THR A 532 14.58 -16.19 -0.68
N ARG A 533 15.92 -16.29 -0.71
CA ARG A 533 16.76 -15.96 0.45
C ARG A 533 16.60 -14.50 0.87
N ARG A 534 16.67 -13.56 -0.08
CA ARG A 534 16.53 -12.11 0.19
C ARG A 534 15.14 -11.78 0.74
N TYR A 535 14.10 -12.43 0.22
CA TYR A 535 12.75 -12.34 0.77
C TYR A 535 12.73 -12.77 2.24
N VAL A 536 13.22 -13.97 2.57
CA VAL A 536 13.22 -14.49 3.95
C VAL A 536 14.05 -13.62 4.89
N GLU A 537 15.19 -13.10 4.45
CA GLU A 537 16.03 -12.17 5.23
C GLU A 537 15.26 -10.88 5.55
N ASN A 538 14.66 -10.25 4.54
CA ASN A 538 13.86 -9.03 4.72
C ASN A 538 12.64 -9.27 5.63
N GLN A 539 11.93 -10.38 5.47
CA GLN A 539 10.80 -10.73 6.33
C GLN A 539 11.23 -11.07 7.77
N THR A 540 12.42 -11.63 7.96
CA THR A 540 13.02 -11.79 9.29
C THR A 540 13.26 -10.43 9.95
N ASP A 541 13.65 -9.41 9.16
CA ASP A 541 13.79 -8.05 9.67
C ASP A 541 12.44 -7.38 9.94
N VAL A 542 11.38 -7.70 9.16
CA VAL A 542 9.99 -7.28 9.48
C VAL A 542 9.57 -7.84 10.84
N LEU A 543 9.83 -9.11 11.12
CA LEU A 543 9.55 -9.72 12.42
C LEU A 543 10.25 -8.94 13.55
N LYS A 544 11.54 -8.62 13.37
CA LYS A 544 12.29 -7.81 14.34
C LYS A 544 11.68 -6.42 14.49
N ALA A 545 11.25 -5.77 13.41
CA ALA A 545 10.58 -4.47 13.46
C ALA A 545 9.23 -4.58 14.21
N ALA A 546 8.44 -5.61 13.97
CA ALA A 546 7.16 -5.83 14.67
C ALA A 546 7.36 -6.01 16.18
N GLN A 547 8.40 -6.75 16.58
CA GLN A 547 8.73 -7.02 17.98
C GLN A 547 9.42 -5.83 18.67
N ARG A 548 10.34 -5.13 17.99
CA ARG A 548 11.19 -4.08 18.59
C ARG A 548 10.67 -2.67 18.35
N CYS A 549 10.06 -2.39 17.20
CA CYS A 549 9.51 -1.09 16.82
C CYS A 549 8.01 -1.00 17.00
N GLY A 550 7.31 -2.13 16.93
CA GLY A 550 5.86 -2.19 17.15
C GLY A 550 5.03 -1.91 15.91
N ILE A 551 5.61 -2.06 14.71
CA ILE A 551 4.80 -2.06 13.48
C ILE A 551 3.72 -3.16 13.58
N GLY A 552 2.49 -2.81 13.18
CA GLY A 552 1.32 -3.67 13.20
C GLY A 552 0.96 -4.26 11.83
N GLY A 553 1.69 -3.90 10.79
CA GLY A 553 1.54 -4.43 9.44
C GLY A 553 2.76 -4.17 8.57
N ALA A 554 2.91 -4.97 7.53
CA ALA A 554 3.94 -4.84 6.51
C ALA A 554 3.39 -5.23 5.14
N ILE A 555 3.75 -4.49 4.09
CA ILE A 555 3.20 -4.66 2.74
C ILE A 555 4.30 -4.85 1.71
N TYR A 556 4.43 -6.08 1.21
CA TYR A 556 5.46 -6.42 0.24
C TYR A 556 5.06 -6.03 -1.19
N THR A 557 6.00 -5.47 -1.94
CA THR A 557 5.87 -5.10 -3.36
C THR A 557 6.26 -6.30 -4.24
N GLN A 558 5.38 -7.12 -4.83
CA GLN A 558 3.94 -7.11 -5.08
C GLN A 558 3.51 -8.55 -5.52
N ILE A 559 2.22 -8.84 -5.79
CA ILE A 559 1.80 -10.23 -6.14
C ILE A 559 2.33 -10.72 -7.49
N THR A 560 2.33 -9.87 -8.53
CA THR A 560 2.79 -10.20 -9.88
C THR A 560 3.72 -9.13 -10.42
N ASP A 561 4.61 -9.48 -11.33
CA ASP A 561 5.31 -8.49 -12.16
C ASP A 561 4.26 -7.65 -12.90
N VAL A 562 4.59 -6.39 -13.19
CA VAL A 562 3.74 -5.49 -13.98
C VAL A 562 4.61 -4.69 -14.94
N GLU A 563 4.44 -4.98 -16.22
CA GLU A 563 5.23 -4.41 -17.31
C GLU A 563 6.75 -4.44 -17.08
N HIS A 564 7.34 -3.33 -16.63
CA HIS A 564 8.78 -3.22 -16.35
C HIS A 564 9.15 -3.64 -14.93
N GLU A 565 8.23 -3.56 -13.96
CA GLU A 565 8.49 -3.97 -12.58
C GLU A 565 8.47 -5.49 -12.45
N VAL A 566 9.63 -6.08 -12.16
CA VAL A 566 9.85 -7.55 -12.11
C VAL A 566 10.09 -8.07 -10.69
N ASN A 567 9.45 -7.46 -9.69
CA ASN A 567 9.52 -7.81 -8.25
C ASN A 567 8.29 -8.60 -7.74
N GLY A 568 7.50 -9.20 -8.62
CA GLY A 568 6.35 -10.03 -8.24
C GLY A 568 6.69 -11.45 -7.76
N PHE A 569 5.75 -12.10 -7.07
CA PHE A 569 5.82 -13.55 -6.79
C PHE A 569 5.56 -14.40 -8.04
N PHE A 570 4.80 -13.84 -8.99
CA PHE A 570 4.55 -14.40 -10.31
C PHE A 570 5.06 -13.48 -11.40
N THR A 571 5.38 -14.05 -12.56
CA THR A 571 5.52 -13.27 -13.81
C THR A 571 4.22 -12.57 -14.18
N TYR A 572 4.28 -11.55 -15.04
CA TYR A 572 3.12 -10.69 -15.35
C TYR A 572 1.94 -11.48 -15.96
N ASP A 573 2.24 -12.56 -16.68
CA ASP A 573 1.27 -13.50 -17.25
C ASP A 573 0.77 -14.59 -16.30
N ARG A 574 1.19 -14.57 -15.02
CA ARG A 574 0.87 -15.57 -13.99
C ARG A 574 1.34 -17.00 -14.33
N GLN A 575 2.28 -17.18 -15.24
CA GLN A 575 2.71 -18.53 -15.67
C GLN A 575 3.87 -19.10 -14.83
N VAL A 576 4.74 -18.27 -14.26
CA VAL A 576 5.93 -18.72 -13.52
C VAL A 576 5.92 -18.20 -12.10
N LYS A 577 6.15 -19.10 -11.14
CA LYS A 577 6.41 -18.78 -9.73
C LYS A 577 7.89 -18.41 -9.56
N LYS A 578 8.19 -17.28 -8.93
CA LYS A 578 9.54 -16.71 -8.88
C LYS A 578 10.30 -17.02 -7.58
N MET A 579 9.64 -17.60 -6.58
CA MET A 579 10.22 -17.95 -5.28
C MET A 579 9.80 -19.35 -4.82
N ASP A 580 10.45 -19.87 -3.78
CA ASP A 580 9.94 -21.03 -3.04
C ASP A 580 8.77 -20.61 -2.14
N PHE A 581 7.54 -20.96 -2.56
CA PHE A 581 6.33 -20.55 -1.86
C PHE A 581 6.19 -21.21 -0.47
N GLY A 582 6.84 -22.35 -0.22
CA GLY A 582 6.85 -22.98 1.10
C GLY A 582 7.64 -22.15 2.11
N GLN A 583 8.82 -21.65 1.70
CA GLN A 583 9.63 -20.75 2.52
C GLN A 583 8.95 -19.39 2.73
N VAL A 584 8.35 -18.83 1.68
CA VAL A 584 7.57 -17.58 1.76
C VAL A 584 6.42 -17.70 2.76
N LYS A 585 5.59 -18.74 2.62
CA LYS A 585 4.48 -18.99 3.53
C LYS A 585 4.94 -19.17 4.97
N ALA A 586 6.00 -19.95 5.19
CA ALA A 586 6.50 -20.23 6.53
C ALA A 586 6.91 -18.96 7.28
N ILE A 587 7.65 -18.04 6.64
CA ILE A 587 8.07 -16.79 7.29
C ILE A 587 6.91 -15.81 7.48
N ASN A 588 5.99 -15.70 6.53
CA ASN A 588 4.81 -14.84 6.67
C ASN A 588 3.90 -15.28 7.83
N GLU A 589 3.61 -16.58 7.92
CA GLU A 589 2.84 -17.11 9.04
C GLU A 589 3.58 -17.00 10.37
N GLN A 590 4.91 -17.12 10.37
CA GLN A 590 5.71 -16.88 11.57
C GLN A 590 5.54 -15.43 12.05
N ILE A 591 5.63 -14.45 11.15
CA ILE A 591 5.42 -13.03 11.50
C ILE A 591 4.04 -12.83 12.11
N ILE A 592 2.99 -13.36 11.48
CA ILE A 592 1.61 -13.21 11.97
C ILE A 592 1.47 -13.78 13.38
N ARG A 593 2.04 -14.96 13.65
CA ARG A 593 1.96 -15.63 14.97
C ARG A 593 2.80 -14.95 16.05
N GLU A 594 3.99 -14.46 15.72
CA GLU A 594 4.98 -13.96 16.68
C GLU A 594 4.96 -12.44 16.88
N SER A 595 4.01 -11.75 16.23
CA SER A 595 3.79 -10.29 16.32
C SER A 595 2.48 -9.95 17.04
N ASP A 596 2.14 -10.70 18.08
CA ASP A 596 0.89 -10.59 18.87
C ASP A 596 0.89 -9.42 19.88
N GLY A 597 1.93 -8.58 19.87
CA GLY A 597 2.11 -7.50 20.83
C GLY A 597 2.57 -7.96 22.22
N SER A 598 2.90 -9.25 22.40
CA SER A 598 3.63 -9.69 23.60
C SER A 598 5.01 -9.04 23.62
N GLY A 599 5.75 -9.14 22.51
CA GLY A 599 7.12 -8.65 22.33
C GLY A 599 8.09 -9.21 23.37
N THR A 600 9.36 -9.39 23.03
CA THR A 600 10.38 -9.61 24.08
C THR A 600 10.71 -8.30 24.83
N GLY A 601 10.06 -7.19 24.47
CA GLY A 601 10.54 -5.84 24.72
C GLY A 601 11.81 -5.54 23.92
N ALA A 602 12.29 -4.29 24.00
CA ALA A 602 13.70 -4.02 23.72
C ALA A 602 14.57 -4.90 24.64
N PRO A 603 15.75 -5.38 24.20
CA PRO A 603 16.63 -6.16 25.06
C PRO A 603 16.80 -5.43 26.40
N ASP A 604 16.52 -6.07 27.54
CA ASP A 604 16.95 -5.53 28.83
C ASP A 604 18.47 -5.59 28.83
N PRO A 605 19.18 -4.45 28.66
CA PRO A 605 20.62 -4.47 28.51
C PRO A 605 21.32 -4.85 29.82
N GLY A 606 20.57 -5.02 30.92
CA GLY A 606 21.09 -5.06 32.28
C GLY A 606 21.66 -3.70 32.69
N PRO A 607 22.27 -3.59 33.88
CA PRO A 607 22.87 -2.34 34.35
C PRO A 607 24.18 -1.98 33.62
N GLY A 608 24.78 -2.92 32.88
CA GLY A 608 26.15 -2.85 32.34
C GLY A 608 27.21 -2.69 33.43
N THR A 609 28.44 -2.41 33.00
CA THR A 609 29.60 -2.23 33.89
C THR A 609 29.53 -0.85 34.58
N PRO A 610 29.48 -0.79 35.92
CA PRO A 610 29.38 0.47 36.65
C PRO A 610 30.62 1.36 36.50
N GLY A 611 30.44 2.66 36.66
CA GLY A 611 31.52 3.64 36.65
C GLY A 611 31.84 4.17 35.25
N THR A 612 32.76 5.11 35.22
CA THR A 612 33.07 5.98 34.06
C THR A 612 34.35 5.60 33.32
N ASP A 613 34.99 4.50 33.72
CA ASP A 613 36.25 4.09 33.10
C ASP A 613 36.05 3.36 31.78
N GLY A 614 34.83 2.84 31.55
CA GLY A 614 34.47 2.06 30.37
C GLY A 614 34.79 0.58 30.55
N VAL A 615 34.44 -0.23 29.55
CA VAL A 615 34.90 -1.61 29.38
C VAL A 615 36.21 -1.68 28.59
N ASN A 616 36.52 -0.62 27.83
CA ASN A 616 37.78 -0.43 27.12
C ASN A 616 38.15 1.06 27.14
N ALA A 617 39.44 1.38 27.25
CA ALA A 617 39.92 2.76 27.26
C ALA A 617 41.32 2.89 26.62
N TYR A 618 41.41 3.69 25.56
CA TYR A 618 42.62 3.99 24.79
C TYR A 618 43.03 5.44 25.03
N LYS A 619 44.05 5.65 25.86
CA LYS A 619 44.58 6.98 26.20
C LYS A 619 45.58 7.52 25.18
N PHE A 620 46.14 6.64 24.35
CA PHE A 620 47.13 7.00 23.32
C PHE A 620 48.41 7.68 23.85
N ASP A 621 48.84 7.34 25.07
CA ASP A 621 50.02 7.89 25.74
C ASP A 621 51.35 7.20 25.39
N GLU A 622 51.35 6.16 24.54
CA GLU A 622 52.53 5.32 24.29
C GLU A 622 53.64 6.05 23.52
N GLY A 623 53.27 7.00 22.65
CA GLY A 623 54.18 7.89 21.92
C GLY A 623 55.10 7.24 20.88
N THR A 624 55.16 5.91 20.79
CA THR A 624 55.98 5.16 19.81
C THR A 624 55.37 3.79 19.46
N GLY A 625 55.82 3.20 18.36
CA GLY A 625 55.35 1.89 17.91
C GLY A 625 53.99 1.94 17.20
N THR A 626 53.38 0.77 17.02
CA THR A 626 52.11 0.61 16.28
C THR A 626 50.99 0.00 17.13
N THR A 627 51.14 0.01 18.45
CA THR A 627 50.16 -0.57 19.38
C THR A 627 49.66 0.52 20.32
N ALA A 628 48.35 0.75 20.32
CA ALA A 628 47.66 1.53 21.34
C ALA A 628 47.09 0.57 22.39
N ALA A 629 47.49 0.72 23.65
CA ALA A 629 47.09 -0.16 24.72
C ALA A 629 45.67 0.15 25.18
N ASP A 630 44.90 -0.91 25.42
CA ASP A 630 43.65 -0.79 26.15
C ASP A 630 43.93 -0.91 27.65
N SER A 631 43.80 0.21 28.35
CA SER A 631 44.12 0.33 29.77
C SER A 631 43.11 -0.35 30.71
N VAL A 632 41.98 -0.84 30.18
CA VAL A 632 40.91 -1.46 30.99
C VAL A 632 40.62 -2.90 30.54
N GLY A 633 40.26 -3.10 29.27
CA GLY A 633 39.75 -4.39 28.77
C GLY A 633 40.82 -5.33 28.19
N GLY A 634 42.06 -4.87 28.05
CA GLY A 634 43.18 -5.63 27.49
C GLY A 634 43.07 -5.94 25.98
N LYS A 635 42.19 -5.24 25.24
CA LYS A 635 42.02 -5.38 23.78
C LYS A 635 42.78 -4.30 23.03
N ASN A 636 44.11 -4.42 22.96
CA ASN A 636 44.96 -3.43 22.29
C ASN A 636 44.59 -3.23 20.83
N ALA A 637 44.73 -1.99 20.34
CA ALA A 637 44.49 -1.65 18.95
C ALA A 637 45.80 -1.56 18.16
N THR A 638 45.79 -2.06 16.92
CA THR A 638 46.92 -1.96 15.99
C THR A 638 46.75 -0.72 15.11
N LEU A 639 47.73 0.19 15.14
CA LEU A 639 47.79 1.39 14.32
C LEU A 639 48.31 1.07 12.91
N THR A 640 47.60 1.56 11.90
CA THR A 640 48.01 1.50 10.48
C THR A 640 47.87 2.89 9.89
N GLY A 641 48.91 3.41 9.23
CA GLY A 641 48.87 4.73 8.57
C GLY A 641 48.59 5.92 9.52
N ALA A 642 48.94 5.78 10.80
CA ALA A 642 48.67 6.79 11.84
C ALA A 642 49.96 7.13 12.59
N GLU A 643 50.03 8.34 13.15
CA GLU A 643 51.20 8.87 13.86
C GLU A 643 50.84 9.29 15.29
N TRP A 644 51.81 9.25 16.20
CA TRP A 644 51.61 9.75 17.56
C TRP A 644 51.67 11.28 17.57
N ALA A 645 50.77 11.92 18.32
CA ALA A 645 50.64 13.37 18.43
C ALA A 645 50.45 13.81 19.89
N THR A 646 50.36 15.13 20.12
CA THR A 646 50.04 15.70 21.43
C THR A 646 48.53 15.72 21.62
N GLY A 647 48.05 15.09 22.70
CA GLY A 647 46.63 14.99 23.02
C GLY A 647 46.08 16.20 23.78
N VAL A 648 44.83 16.06 24.24
CA VAL A 648 44.22 16.99 25.19
C VAL A 648 44.89 16.86 26.56
N GLN A 649 45.32 15.65 26.92
CA GLN A 649 46.23 15.34 28.02
C GLN A 649 47.14 14.19 27.65
N GLY A 650 48.46 14.44 27.63
CA GLY A 650 49.43 13.41 27.27
C GLY A 650 49.55 13.23 25.75
N GLY A 651 49.38 12.00 25.29
CA GLY A 651 49.49 11.63 23.88
C GLY A 651 48.15 11.59 23.14
N ALA A 652 48.21 11.49 21.82
CA ALA A 652 47.08 11.25 20.93
C ALA A 652 47.57 10.45 19.71
N VAL A 653 46.62 10.03 18.88
CA VAL A 653 46.92 9.51 17.55
C VAL A 653 46.37 10.45 16.48
N SER A 654 47.21 10.80 15.52
CA SER A 654 46.89 11.60 14.34
C SER A 654 46.64 10.71 13.13
N PHE A 655 45.54 11.00 12.43
CA PHE A 655 45.13 10.33 11.20
C PHE A 655 45.13 11.34 10.05
N ASN A 656 45.75 10.98 8.92
CA ASN A 656 45.90 11.88 7.76
C ASN A 656 44.90 11.61 6.62
N GLY A 657 43.86 10.80 6.88
CA GLY A 657 42.85 10.40 5.89
C GLY A 657 43.11 9.06 5.20
N ASN A 658 44.09 8.26 5.66
CA ASN A 658 44.27 6.87 5.21
C ASN A 658 44.64 5.88 6.33
N GLY A 659 44.66 6.33 7.59
CA GLY A 659 45.04 5.54 8.75
C GLY A 659 43.88 5.15 9.65
N PHE A 660 44.10 4.17 10.52
CA PHE A 660 43.13 3.71 11.54
C PHE A 660 43.81 2.92 12.66
N ALA A 661 43.11 2.77 13.79
CA ALA A 661 43.44 1.81 14.84
C ALA A 661 42.40 0.68 14.86
N ASN A 662 42.83 -0.57 14.69
CA ASN A 662 41.94 -1.74 14.68
C ASN A 662 42.16 -2.60 15.94
N THR A 663 41.08 -2.81 16.69
CA THR A 663 41.08 -3.58 17.94
C THR A 663 41.06 -5.09 17.71
N GLY A 664 40.70 -5.54 16.50
CA GLY A 664 40.58 -6.95 16.14
C GLY A 664 39.46 -7.70 16.87
N SER A 665 38.56 -7.01 17.57
CA SER A 665 37.47 -7.61 18.35
C SER A 665 36.28 -6.65 18.45
N ALA A 666 35.07 -7.20 18.54
CA ALA A 666 33.90 -6.42 18.95
C ALA A 666 34.06 -6.02 20.42
N LEU A 667 33.96 -4.73 20.73
CA LEU A 667 34.12 -4.23 22.11
C LEU A 667 32.77 -4.00 22.81
N VAL A 668 31.69 -3.81 22.04
CA VAL A 668 30.34 -3.63 22.57
C VAL A 668 29.34 -4.53 21.83
N ASN A 669 28.28 -4.93 22.52
CA ASN A 669 27.12 -5.56 21.90
C ASN A 669 26.22 -4.46 21.29
N THR A 670 26.27 -4.28 19.98
CA THR A 670 25.53 -3.20 19.30
C THR A 670 24.02 -3.43 19.23
N ALA A 671 23.54 -4.64 19.58
CA ALA A 671 22.12 -4.91 19.77
C ALA A 671 21.59 -4.37 21.12
N SER A 672 22.49 -4.04 22.06
CA SER A 672 22.17 -3.62 23.43
C SER A 672 22.38 -2.10 23.62
N SER A 673 22.27 -1.62 24.85
CA SER A 673 22.71 -0.27 25.22
C SER A 673 24.24 -0.19 25.28
N TYR A 674 24.80 0.89 24.76
CA TYR A 674 26.24 1.16 24.80
C TYR A 674 26.52 2.66 24.66
N SER A 675 27.73 3.08 25.02
CA SER A 675 28.22 4.43 24.76
C SER A 675 29.64 4.40 24.21
N ALA A 676 29.96 5.32 23.33
CA ALA A 676 31.32 5.53 22.81
C ALA A 676 31.70 7.00 23.00
N SER A 677 32.81 7.28 23.68
CA SER A 677 33.34 8.63 23.86
C SER A 677 34.74 8.76 23.29
N ALA A 678 35.08 9.97 22.85
CA ALA A 678 36.41 10.31 22.37
C ALA A 678 36.62 11.83 22.45
N TRP A 679 37.84 12.25 22.71
CA TRP A 679 38.30 13.59 22.34
C TRP A 679 38.75 13.55 20.87
N VAL A 680 38.30 14.53 20.10
CA VAL A 680 38.67 14.64 18.68
C VAL A 680 38.92 16.09 18.28
N LYS A 681 39.89 16.29 17.40
CA LYS A 681 40.20 17.57 16.77
C LYS A 681 40.36 17.36 15.26
N LEU A 682 39.50 17.99 14.46
CA LEU A 682 39.57 17.89 12.99
C LEU A 682 40.62 18.83 12.42
N ASP A 683 41.33 18.37 11.39
CA ASP A 683 42.17 19.20 10.53
C ASP A 683 41.38 19.83 9.38
N VAL A 684 40.25 19.21 9.01
CA VAL A 684 39.38 19.68 7.94
C VAL A 684 37.92 19.31 8.25
N ALA A 685 37.01 20.23 7.94
CA ALA A 685 35.56 20.04 8.02
C ALA A 685 34.94 20.46 6.67
N ASP A 686 35.13 19.63 5.65
CA ASP A 686 34.62 19.81 4.29
C ASP A 686 33.44 18.86 4.02
N GLY A 687 33.14 18.54 2.75
CA GLY A 687 32.03 17.66 2.36
C GLY A 687 32.25 16.16 2.62
N ALA A 688 33.44 15.74 3.06
CA ALA A 688 33.72 14.33 3.31
C ALA A 688 33.27 13.87 4.70
N PHE A 689 32.77 12.64 4.78
CA PHE A 689 32.52 11.96 6.05
C PHE A 689 33.84 11.56 6.71
N GLN A 690 33.91 11.67 8.03
CA GLN A 690 35.10 11.33 8.82
C GLN A 690 34.69 10.68 10.15
N THR A 691 35.05 9.43 10.35
CA THR A 691 34.59 8.62 11.49
C THR A 691 35.66 8.50 12.57
N VAL A 692 35.28 8.86 13.80
CA VAL A 692 36.16 8.80 14.98
C VAL A 692 36.15 7.39 15.56
N VAL A 693 34.98 6.83 15.83
CA VAL A 693 34.82 5.46 16.38
C VAL A 693 33.66 4.76 15.66
N SER A 694 33.87 3.51 15.30
CA SER A 694 32.86 2.63 14.68
C SER A 694 33.05 1.17 15.07
N GLN A 695 32.08 0.31 14.73
CA GLN A 695 32.23 -1.14 14.82
C GLN A 695 31.74 -1.80 13.53
N ASP A 696 32.61 -2.54 12.85
CA ASP A 696 32.35 -3.10 11.51
C ASP A 696 31.37 -4.28 11.58
N THR A 697 30.57 -4.51 10.52
CA THR A 697 29.71 -5.70 10.39
C THR A 697 30.17 -6.65 9.28
N GLY A 698 31.05 -6.19 8.39
CA GLY A 698 31.35 -6.84 7.11
C GLY A 698 30.67 -6.14 5.92
N SER A 699 29.65 -5.30 6.17
CA SER A 699 28.98 -4.49 5.14
C SER A 699 29.01 -3.01 5.49
N ASN A 700 28.32 -2.60 6.56
CA ASN A 700 28.32 -1.22 7.07
C ASN A 700 28.72 -1.24 8.55
N SER A 701 29.38 -0.21 9.06
CA SER A 701 29.58 -0.14 10.51
C SER A 701 28.23 -0.06 11.22
N ALA A 702 28.10 -0.76 12.34
CA ALA A 702 26.89 -0.79 13.14
C ALA A 702 26.55 0.57 13.75
N PHE A 703 27.56 1.40 14.00
CA PHE A 703 27.41 2.81 14.34
C PHE A 703 28.62 3.62 13.88
N PHE A 704 28.41 4.94 13.81
CA PHE A 704 29.43 5.92 13.48
C PHE A 704 29.34 7.10 14.45
N LEU A 705 30.36 7.28 15.28
CA LEU A 705 30.62 8.55 15.96
C LEU A 705 31.52 9.37 15.05
N GLN A 706 30.97 10.36 14.36
CA GLN A 706 31.59 10.92 13.16
C GLN A 706 31.29 12.40 12.93
N TYR A 707 32.04 13.01 12.02
CA TYR A 707 31.66 14.20 11.31
C TYR A 707 30.90 13.81 10.03
N SER A 708 29.65 14.27 9.90
CA SER A 708 28.85 14.10 8.68
C SER A 708 29.22 15.17 7.67
N GLY A 709 29.87 14.75 6.57
CA GLY A 709 30.23 15.65 5.48
C GLY A 709 29.02 16.20 4.73
N GLN A 710 27.93 15.43 4.64
CA GLN A 710 26.68 15.90 4.05
C GLN A 710 26.03 17.02 4.88
N ASP A 711 25.98 16.83 6.20
CA ASP A 711 25.28 17.75 7.11
C ASP A 711 26.18 18.89 7.63
N GLN A 712 27.50 18.75 7.43
CA GLN A 712 28.55 19.61 7.97
C GLN A 712 28.54 19.68 9.50
N ARG A 713 28.23 18.58 10.20
CA ARG A 713 27.98 18.55 11.65
C ARG A 713 28.50 17.28 12.30
N TRP A 714 28.76 17.32 13.61
CA TRP A 714 29.00 16.11 14.39
C TRP A 714 27.76 15.24 14.42
N ALA A 715 27.94 13.92 14.43
CA ALA A 715 26.86 12.95 14.36
C ALA A 715 27.17 11.69 15.18
N MET A 716 26.17 11.20 15.90
CA MET A 716 26.07 9.77 16.23
C MET A 716 25.08 9.15 15.25
N SER A 717 25.51 8.16 14.48
CA SER A 717 24.78 7.69 13.30
C SER A 717 24.63 6.16 13.26
N PHE A 718 23.50 5.72 12.72
CA PHE A 718 23.37 4.45 12.01
C PHE A 718 23.23 4.75 10.51
N VAL A 719 23.27 3.72 9.66
CA VAL A 719 22.89 3.91 8.26
C VAL A 719 21.45 4.41 8.20
N GLY A 720 21.22 5.57 7.56
CA GLY A 720 19.90 6.18 7.42
C GLY A 720 19.39 7.00 8.63
N LEU A 721 20.11 7.04 9.76
CA LEU A 721 19.69 7.76 10.97
C LEU A 721 20.85 8.56 11.58
N ARG A 722 20.67 9.86 11.85
CA ARG A 722 21.71 10.70 12.47
C ARG A 722 21.17 11.61 13.57
N ALA A 723 21.76 11.53 14.76
CA ALA A 723 21.63 12.56 15.80
C ALA A 723 22.72 13.61 15.58
N LEU A 724 22.35 14.82 15.14
CA LEU A 724 23.29 15.85 14.66
C LEU A 724 23.53 16.96 15.69
N SER A 725 24.76 17.48 15.76
CA SER A 725 25.02 18.73 16.48
C SER A 725 24.23 19.90 15.87
N PRO A 726 23.94 20.97 16.62
CA PRO A 726 23.25 22.15 16.06
C PRO A 726 24.15 22.94 15.10
N GLU A 727 25.45 22.93 15.34
CA GLU A 727 26.43 23.78 14.67
C GLU A 727 27.52 22.96 13.98
N LYS A 728 28.15 23.56 12.97
CA LYS A 728 29.33 23.04 12.30
C LYS A 728 30.55 23.14 13.25
N PRO A 729 31.37 22.09 13.37
CA PRO A 729 32.56 22.15 14.21
C PRO A 729 33.64 23.09 13.66
N GLU A 730 34.39 23.68 14.58
CA GLU A 730 35.58 24.48 14.31
C GLU A 730 36.79 23.57 14.11
N VAL A 731 37.48 23.73 12.99
CA VAL A 731 38.73 23.03 12.69
C VAL A 731 39.82 23.45 13.67
N GLY A 732 40.63 22.49 14.13
CA GLY A 732 41.73 22.71 15.07
C GLY A 732 41.31 22.84 16.53
N ARG A 733 40.01 22.76 16.84
CA ARG A 733 39.49 22.74 18.22
C ARG A 733 39.24 21.29 18.69
N TRP A 734 39.63 20.98 19.93
CA TRP A 734 39.26 19.75 20.60
C TRP A 734 37.79 19.76 21.03
N TYR A 735 37.08 18.67 20.74
CA TYR A 735 35.72 18.40 21.17
C TYR A 735 35.67 17.07 21.90
N HIS A 736 34.92 17.01 23.01
CA HIS A 736 34.58 15.72 23.62
C HIS A 736 33.25 15.22 23.05
N LEU A 737 33.28 14.17 22.26
CA LEU A 737 32.09 13.55 21.69
C LEU A 737 31.67 12.35 22.51
N THR A 738 30.36 12.16 22.69
CA THR A 738 29.82 10.90 23.19
C THR A 738 28.57 10.52 22.42
N GLY A 739 28.62 9.37 21.77
CA GLY A 739 27.45 8.71 21.20
C GLY A 739 26.86 7.76 22.22
N VAL A 740 25.55 7.82 22.45
CA VAL A 740 24.83 6.93 23.37
C VAL A 740 23.74 6.19 22.62
N ARG A 741 23.78 4.86 22.68
CA ARG A 741 22.67 3.99 22.31
C ARG A 741 21.97 3.53 23.58
N ASP A 742 20.70 3.91 23.74
CA ASP A 742 19.82 3.38 24.77
C ASP A 742 18.80 2.44 24.12
N ALA A 743 19.06 1.14 24.20
CA ALA A 743 18.18 0.11 23.65
C ALA A 743 16.84 0.07 24.39
N LYS A 744 16.85 0.26 25.71
CA LYS A 744 15.63 0.24 26.55
C LYS A 744 14.71 1.41 26.23
N ALA A 745 15.26 2.62 26.07
CA ALA A 745 14.49 3.78 25.64
C ALA A 745 14.22 3.79 24.13
N GLY A 746 14.89 2.93 23.35
CA GLY A 746 14.78 2.92 21.89
C GLY A 746 15.31 4.20 21.26
N THR A 747 16.43 4.75 21.74
CA THR A 747 17.01 6.01 21.24
C THR A 747 18.49 5.92 20.90
N VAL A 748 18.95 6.82 20.04
CA VAL A 748 20.36 7.15 19.86
C VAL A 748 20.56 8.65 20.10
N SER A 749 21.59 9.03 20.85
CA SER A 749 21.86 10.42 21.23
C SER A 749 23.30 10.80 20.95
N LEU A 750 23.50 12.10 20.66
CA LEU A 750 24.81 12.72 20.55
C LEU A 750 24.99 13.74 21.66
N TYR A 751 26.17 13.70 22.27
CA TYR A 751 26.65 14.69 23.22
C TYR A 751 27.92 15.34 22.68
N VAL A 752 28.02 16.64 22.88
CA VAL A 752 29.20 17.45 22.53
C VAL A 752 29.59 18.24 23.78
N ASP A 753 30.85 18.13 24.19
CA ASP A 753 31.42 18.79 25.37
C ASP A 753 30.59 18.56 26.64
N GLY A 754 30.16 17.30 26.83
CA GLY A 754 29.42 16.87 28.02
C GLY A 754 27.92 17.16 28.01
N LYS A 755 27.38 17.79 26.95
CA LYS A 755 25.95 18.16 26.86
C LYS A 755 25.24 17.37 25.77
N LYS A 756 24.05 16.84 26.06
CA LYS A 756 23.18 16.22 25.06
C LYS A 756 22.75 17.30 24.05
N VAL A 757 23.09 17.13 22.79
CA VAL A 757 22.77 18.09 21.72
C VAL A 757 21.68 17.59 20.77
N ALA A 758 21.52 16.27 20.65
CA ALA A 758 20.47 15.65 19.85
C ALA A 758 20.14 14.24 20.35
N ALA A 759 18.90 13.82 20.07
CA ALA A 759 18.43 12.44 20.24
C ALA A 759 17.49 12.09 19.08
N GLN A 760 17.51 10.84 18.66
CA GLN A 760 16.63 10.28 17.62
C GLN A 760 16.04 8.96 18.09
N SER A 761 14.82 8.67 17.65
CA SER A 761 14.20 7.35 17.83
C SER A 761 14.97 6.31 17.02
N ALA A 762 15.30 5.21 17.67
CA ALA A 762 16.00 4.06 17.12
C ALA A 762 15.46 2.81 17.82
N CYS A 763 14.29 2.33 17.44
CA CYS A 763 13.70 1.14 18.08
C CYS A 763 14.49 -0.15 17.79
N SER A 764 15.25 -0.18 16.70
CA SER A 764 16.20 -1.24 16.35
C SER A 764 17.61 -0.67 16.18
N ALA A 765 18.61 -1.55 16.18
CA ALA A 765 20.01 -1.20 15.91
C ALA A 765 20.69 -2.36 15.16
N PRO A 766 21.68 -2.08 14.29
CA PRO A 766 22.45 -3.11 13.61
C PRO A 766 23.23 -3.97 14.61
N GLU A 767 23.21 -5.29 14.41
CA GLU A 767 23.97 -6.23 15.23
C GLU A 767 25.34 -6.47 14.59
N SER A 768 26.41 -6.47 15.39
CA SER A 768 27.78 -6.65 14.93
C SER A 768 28.58 -7.55 15.87
N ALA A 769 29.32 -8.47 15.26
CA ALA A 769 30.42 -9.21 15.88
C ALA A 769 31.79 -8.81 15.31
N GLY A 770 31.85 -7.81 14.43
CA GLY A 770 33.08 -7.34 13.80
C GLY A 770 33.87 -6.37 14.70
N PRO A 771 35.10 -6.02 14.31
CA PRO A 771 36.00 -5.25 15.16
C PRO A 771 35.53 -3.82 15.37
N THR A 772 35.76 -3.28 16.57
CA THR A 772 35.72 -1.83 16.81
C THR A 772 36.95 -1.18 16.17
N VAL A 773 36.76 -0.06 15.48
CA VAL A 773 37.80 0.65 14.74
C VAL A 773 37.76 2.13 15.09
N ILE A 774 38.94 2.74 15.22
CA ILE A 774 39.12 4.16 15.51
C ILE A 774 39.77 4.82 14.29
N GLY A 775 39.21 5.95 13.84
CA GLY A 775 39.73 6.74 12.71
C GLY A 775 39.21 6.34 11.33
N ARG A 776 38.25 5.41 11.21
CA ARG A 776 37.52 5.12 9.95
C ARG A 776 36.20 4.40 10.18
N GLY A 777 35.38 4.27 9.12
CA GLY A 777 34.15 3.50 9.08
C GLY A 777 34.17 2.37 8.02
N GLN A 778 33.04 1.69 7.89
CA GLN A 778 32.76 0.72 6.84
C GLN A 778 31.42 1.02 6.19
N TYR A 779 31.36 1.00 4.86
CA TYR A 779 30.14 1.22 4.10
C TYR A 779 30.18 0.44 2.78
N GLY A 780 29.11 -0.28 2.45
CA GLY A 780 29.03 -1.09 1.23
C GLY A 780 30.16 -2.13 1.10
N GLY A 781 30.62 -2.68 2.22
CA GLY A 781 31.74 -3.63 2.31
C GLY A 781 33.12 -2.99 2.25
N ASN A 782 33.23 -1.69 1.98
CA ASN A 782 34.49 -0.98 1.83
C ASN A 782 34.89 -0.23 3.11
N GLN A 783 36.19 -0.05 3.33
CA GLN A 783 36.70 0.88 4.35
C GLN A 783 36.55 2.30 3.83
N VAL A 784 35.89 3.17 4.60
CA VAL A 784 35.53 4.53 4.20
C VAL A 784 35.69 5.51 5.37
N ASP A 785 35.42 6.79 5.13
CA ASP A 785 35.30 7.83 6.17
C ASP A 785 36.54 7.96 7.05
N PHE A 786 37.71 7.82 6.45
CA PHE A 786 38.99 7.96 7.14
C PHE A 786 39.14 9.35 7.73
N LEU A 787 39.44 9.41 9.02
CA LEU A 787 39.58 10.65 9.77
C LEU A 787 40.82 11.44 9.32
N ARG A 788 40.66 12.76 9.26
CA ARG A 788 41.74 13.74 9.10
C ARG A 788 41.79 14.63 10.34
N GLY A 789 42.57 14.22 11.33
CA GLY A 789 42.67 14.87 12.61
C GLY A 789 43.21 13.97 13.72
N ASP A 790 43.15 14.48 14.94
CA ASP A 790 43.72 13.83 16.13
C ASP A 790 42.61 13.25 17.01
N VAL A 791 42.88 12.09 17.62
CA VAL A 791 41.97 11.40 18.56
C VAL A 791 42.70 11.07 19.86
N ASP A 792 42.02 11.29 20.98
CA ASP A 792 42.49 11.07 22.34
C ASP A 792 41.36 10.48 23.24
N ASP A 793 41.72 9.81 24.33
CA ASP A 793 40.88 9.16 25.37
C ASP A 793 39.61 8.50 24.82
N VAL A 794 39.77 7.51 23.93
CA VAL A 794 38.63 6.74 23.41
C VAL A 794 38.17 5.74 24.45
N ARG A 795 36.90 5.79 24.83
CA ARG A 795 36.29 4.86 25.79
C ARG A 795 35.01 4.25 25.25
N LEU A 796 34.82 2.97 25.55
CA LEU A 796 33.62 2.22 25.21
C LEU A 796 32.92 1.76 26.48
N PHE A 797 31.60 1.78 26.49
CA PHE A 797 30.76 1.40 27.62
C PHE A 797 29.71 0.40 27.14
N ASP A 798 29.50 -0.67 27.90
CA ASP A 798 28.47 -1.70 27.68
C ASP A 798 27.08 -1.30 28.23
N ARG A 799 26.84 0.01 28.35
CA ARG A 799 25.59 0.63 28.80
C ARG A 799 25.40 2.03 28.26
N ALA A 800 24.17 2.52 28.36
CA ALA A 800 23.87 3.93 28.13
C ALA A 800 24.35 4.76 29.33
N LEU A 801 25.26 5.70 29.09
CA LEU A 801 25.69 6.65 30.11
C LEU A 801 24.62 7.71 30.37
N THR A 802 24.54 8.15 31.62
CA THR A 802 23.66 9.25 32.02
C THR A 802 24.25 10.61 31.66
N ASP A 803 23.40 11.65 31.56
CA ASP A 803 23.84 13.03 31.30
C ASP A 803 24.93 13.48 32.29
N GLN A 804 24.83 13.09 33.57
CA GLN A 804 25.80 13.44 34.61
C GLN A 804 27.15 12.73 34.43
N GLU A 805 27.14 11.46 34.07
CA GLU A 805 28.37 10.70 33.82
C GLU A 805 29.11 11.25 32.60
N ILE A 806 28.37 11.59 31.54
CA ILE A 806 28.92 12.17 30.31
C ILE A 806 29.54 13.54 30.57
N ALA A 807 28.85 14.40 31.34
CA ALA A 807 29.40 15.68 31.77
C ALA A 807 30.68 15.50 32.61
N SER A 808 30.78 14.44 33.42
CA SER A 808 31.99 14.16 34.20
C SER A 808 33.17 13.73 33.33
N ILE A 809 32.97 12.80 32.38
CA ILE A 809 34.07 12.35 31.51
C ILE A 809 34.54 13.44 30.54
N ALA A 810 33.65 14.33 30.11
CA ALA A 810 34.01 15.48 29.25
C ALA A 810 34.87 16.55 29.96
N THR A 811 35.02 16.45 31.28
CA THR A 811 35.91 17.34 32.07
C THR A 811 37.24 16.71 32.43
N ARG A 812 37.44 15.43 32.08
CA ARG A 812 38.75 14.77 32.20
C ARG A 812 39.64 15.42 31.14
N PRO A 813 40.66 16.21 31.55
CA PRO A 813 41.60 16.77 30.60
C PRO A 813 42.34 15.66 29.92
#